data_AF-A0A7C6UU14-F1
#
_entry.id   AF-A0A7C6UU14-F1
#
_cell.length_a   1.000
_cell.length_b   1.000
_cell.length_c   1.000
_cell.angle_alpha   90.00
_cell.angle_beta   90.00
_cell.angle_gamma   90.00
#
_symmetry.space_group_name_H-M   'P 1'
#
loop_
_entity.id
_entity.type
_entity.pdbx_description
1 polymer ?
#
loop_
_entity_poly.entity_id
_entity_poly.type
_entity_poly.pdbx_seq_one_letter_code
_entity_poly.pdbx_strand_id
1 'polypeptide(L)'
;MGLGLEASPEEIRIFLEEAEEQILTLEEGIIDLEKSSDELDTELLQAIFRAAHTLKGSSAALGHTGMAKLTHEMENLLDQLRKGTREVTPEFINLLLEGIDALRIYNEEIATDEESGYSPDELIEKLRLIGQSTSQAKKEVSATEESVQTAFFVPQLVNIALENAKAHGNKVFTIRALLNLENTLPAVRAYQILMLLEEKGTIIASDPTMQNIESELKDSEVKVLLVTGASKGEIEKELANVPDVRKIKIEEINKDAKPKQEIKTEASETEQVVEKPKEEAKDESRSEKKDKELTNIERKFKADSVISSTIRVDVEILDGLMNLVGELVIDRTRLVSEITQLHEAEDKTVPLENLSQTGAHIGRVTEQLQELIMKARMLPLETLFRKFPRMVRDLALKAGKEVELIMEGEETELDRSVIEQISDPLIHLLRNAIDHGLEDPEVREQAGKDKVGKIILSAEPEENYIVIRLRDDGKGIDPEKIARSAVKKGLISAEKANDLSVREAVDLIFMPGFSTSEKVTQVSGRGVGMDIVKKNIENLNGNIQVFTELGKGTEFRIELPLTLAIMRTLLVQSSENLFAIPLGSVAETHRINKKEIKYVNKRKAMTLRGNVLPLVHLEELFDMPIPENLTDNFFVVVVRVAQQQVGLIVQKLIGEEEVVIKTLSKLLGDTRGISGAAILGQGDVALILDVPSLISYDRSRKHLEVAGS
;
A
#
# COMPACT_ATOMS: atom_id res chain seq x y z
N MET A 1 9.23 -31.29 11.77
CA MET A 1 8.12 -31.73 12.64
C MET A 1 7.10 -30.62 12.51
N GLY A 2 5.84 -30.90 12.19
CA GLY A 2 4.82 -29.84 12.14
C GLY A 2 4.60 -29.23 13.53
N LEU A 3 4.02 -28.04 13.58
CA LEU A 3 3.90 -27.23 14.81
C LEU A 3 2.97 -27.83 15.86
N GLY A 4 2.23 -28.90 15.52
CA GLY A 4 1.34 -29.59 16.46
C GLY A 4 0.15 -28.73 16.92
N LEU A 5 -0.30 -27.81 16.06
CA LEU A 5 -1.40 -26.89 16.34
C LEU A 5 -2.72 -27.66 16.53
N GLU A 6 -3.49 -27.29 17.54
CA GLU A 6 -4.79 -27.89 17.88
C GLU A 6 -5.94 -27.18 17.16
N ALA A 7 -5.78 -26.89 15.85
CA ALA A 7 -6.75 -26.11 15.07
C ALA A 7 -6.98 -26.70 13.67
N SER A 8 -8.18 -26.50 13.14
CA SER A 8 -8.54 -26.89 11.78
C SER A 8 -7.89 -25.97 10.73
N PRO A 9 -7.75 -26.42 9.47
CA PRO A 9 -7.20 -25.58 8.40
C PRO A 9 -7.99 -24.28 8.14
N GLU A 10 -9.30 -24.28 8.39
CA GLU A 10 -10.14 -23.08 8.27
C GLU A 10 -9.86 -22.09 9.41
N GLU A 11 -9.70 -22.58 10.64
CA GLU A 11 -9.34 -21.76 11.81
C GLU A 11 -7.94 -21.16 11.66
N ILE A 12 -6.98 -21.93 11.13
CA ILE A 12 -5.63 -21.43 10.82
C ILE A 12 -5.71 -20.31 9.79
N ARG A 13 -6.50 -20.46 8.72
CA ARG A 13 -6.63 -19.41 7.70
C ARG A 13 -7.25 -18.13 8.27
N ILE A 14 -8.32 -18.24 9.06
CA ILE A 14 -8.96 -17.09 9.71
C ILE A 14 -7.98 -16.41 10.67
N PHE A 15 -7.25 -17.20 11.46
CA PHE A 15 -6.23 -16.71 12.37
C PHE A 15 -5.13 -15.94 11.63
N LEU A 16 -4.59 -16.48 10.54
CA LEU A 16 -3.52 -15.84 9.77
C LEU A 16 -3.95 -14.48 9.23
N GLU A 17 -5.18 -14.38 8.72
CA GLU A 17 -5.74 -13.11 8.23
C GLU A 17 -5.90 -12.08 9.36
N GLU A 18 -6.45 -12.49 10.51
CA GLU A 18 -6.59 -11.63 11.68
C GLU A 18 -5.20 -11.22 12.22
N ALA A 19 -4.26 -12.16 12.27
CA ALA A 19 -2.92 -11.92 12.78
C ALA A 19 -2.15 -10.92 11.91
N GLU A 20 -2.25 -11.02 10.58
CA GLU A 20 -1.66 -10.04 9.67
C GLU A 20 -2.21 -8.63 9.91
N GLU A 21 -3.53 -8.49 10.10
CA GLU A 21 -4.17 -7.20 10.37
C GLU A 21 -3.73 -6.61 11.71
N GLN A 22 -3.65 -7.42 12.76
CA GLN A 22 -3.21 -6.96 14.07
C GLN A 22 -1.71 -6.62 14.10
N ILE A 23 -0.87 -7.41 13.44
CA ILE A 23 0.58 -7.13 13.32
C ILE A 23 0.79 -5.80 12.59
N LEU A 24 0.03 -5.54 11.53
CA LEU A 24 0.08 -4.27 10.79
C LEU A 24 -0.35 -3.09 11.67
N THR A 25 -1.46 -3.24 12.41
CA THR A 25 -1.94 -2.21 13.36
C THR A 25 -0.91 -1.90 14.44
N LEU A 26 -0.23 -2.93 14.96
CA LEU A 26 0.88 -2.76 15.91
C LEU A 26 2.03 -1.98 15.28
N GLU A 27 2.46 -2.34 14.08
CA GLU A 27 3.60 -1.74 13.39
C GLU A 27 3.37 -0.25 13.09
N GLU A 28 2.25 0.08 12.46
CA GLU A 28 1.87 1.47 12.15
C GLU A 28 1.77 2.30 13.44
N GLY A 29 1.05 1.80 14.44
CA GLY A 29 0.87 2.53 15.69
C GLY A 29 2.15 2.71 16.48
N ILE A 30 3.04 1.71 16.50
CA ILE A 30 4.35 1.82 17.18
C ILE A 30 5.25 2.85 16.51
N ILE A 31 5.20 2.98 15.18
CA ILE A 31 5.94 4.01 14.45
C ILE A 31 5.35 5.40 14.74
N ASP A 32 4.03 5.53 14.78
CA ASP A 32 3.39 6.83 15.04
C ASP A 32 3.56 7.30 16.49
N LEU A 33 3.63 6.38 17.46
CA LEU A 33 3.99 6.68 18.85
C LEU A 33 5.35 7.37 18.99
N GLU A 34 6.30 7.08 18.11
CA GLU A 34 7.62 7.72 18.12
C GLU A 34 7.56 9.16 17.61
N LYS A 35 6.64 9.46 16.68
CA LYS A 35 6.47 10.81 16.11
C LYS A 35 5.78 11.77 17.07
N SER A 36 4.85 11.28 17.90
CA SER A 36 4.13 12.08 18.88
C SER A 36 5.06 12.52 20.02
N SER A 37 5.54 13.76 19.97
CA SER A 37 6.61 14.27 20.86
C SER A 37 6.11 14.94 22.14
N ASP A 38 4.85 15.37 22.22
CA ASP A 38 4.38 16.26 23.31
C ASP A 38 3.16 15.74 24.11
N GLU A 39 2.28 14.91 23.54
CA GLU A 39 1.16 14.27 24.24
C GLU A 39 0.97 12.83 23.76
N LEU A 40 0.90 11.87 24.69
CA LEU A 40 0.58 10.47 24.38
C LEU A 40 -0.86 10.39 23.87
N ASP A 41 -1.02 10.07 22.59
CA ASP A 41 -2.34 9.81 22.01
C ASP A 41 -2.94 8.55 22.67
N THR A 42 -3.91 8.78 23.55
CA THR A 42 -4.58 7.73 24.30
C THR A 42 -5.42 6.81 23.41
N GLU A 43 -5.90 7.28 22.26
CA GLU A 43 -6.65 6.47 21.31
C GLU A 43 -5.71 5.54 20.54
N LEU A 44 -4.59 6.08 20.05
CA LEU A 44 -3.53 5.31 19.39
C LEU A 44 -3.00 4.20 20.31
N LEU A 45 -2.67 4.54 21.55
CA LEU A 45 -2.17 3.58 22.53
C LEU A 45 -3.20 2.48 22.86
N GLN A 46 -4.49 2.82 22.92
CA GLN A 46 -5.55 1.84 23.09
C GLN A 46 -5.68 0.91 21.88
N ALA A 47 -5.53 1.43 20.65
CA ALA A 47 -5.57 0.60 19.44
C ALA A 47 -4.43 -0.42 19.42
N ILE A 48 -3.19 0.02 19.70
CA ILE A 48 -2.01 -0.86 19.77
C ILE A 48 -2.17 -1.91 20.88
N PHE A 49 -2.67 -1.51 22.05
CA PHE A 49 -2.92 -2.44 23.16
C PHE A 49 -3.98 -3.49 22.81
N ARG A 50 -5.08 -3.09 22.15
CA ARG A 50 -6.10 -4.02 21.66
C ARG A 50 -5.51 -5.01 20.66
N ALA A 51 -4.70 -4.55 19.72
CA ALA A 51 -4.09 -5.42 18.72
C ALA A 51 -3.16 -6.48 19.35
N ALA A 52 -2.30 -6.08 20.28
CA ALA A 52 -1.46 -7.02 21.04
C ALA A 52 -2.30 -8.02 21.86
N HIS A 53 -3.38 -7.53 22.50
CA HIS A 53 -4.26 -8.37 23.31
C HIS A 53 -5.03 -9.40 22.47
N THR A 54 -5.55 -8.99 21.32
CA THR A 54 -6.23 -9.87 20.35
C THR A 54 -5.28 -10.95 19.86
N LEU A 55 -4.06 -10.59 19.43
CA LEU A 55 -3.05 -11.55 19.00
C LEU A 55 -2.65 -12.55 20.09
N LYS A 56 -2.56 -12.11 21.35
CA LYS A 56 -2.31 -13.00 22.49
C LYS A 56 -3.44 -14.03 22.66
N GLY A 57 -4.68 -13.57 22.60
CA GLY A 57 -5.86 -14.42 22.75
C GLY A 57 -5.99 -15.43 21.63
N SER A 58 -5.89 -14.98 20.38
CA SER A 58 -6.04 -15.82 19.19
C SER A 58 -4.90 -16.83 19.05
N SER A 59 -3.65 -16.43 19.32
CA SER A 59 -2.49 -17.35 19.28
C SER A 59 -2.52 -18.40 20.39
N ALA A 60 -3.03 -18.04 21.59
CA ALA A 60 -3.24 -18.99 22.67
C ALA A 60 -4.35 -20.00 22.34
N ALA A 61 -5.45 -19.54 21.72
CA ALA A 61 -6.55 -20.40 21.27
C ALA A 61 -6.11 -21.38 20.16
N LEU A 62 -5.19 -20.95 19.28
CA LEU A 62 -4.58 -21.81 18.25
C LEU A 62 -3.58 -22.84 18.83
N GLY A 63 -3.16 -22.68 20.09
CA GLY A 63 -2.14 -23.51 20.74
C GLY A 63 -0.69 -23.06 20.46
N HIS A 64 -0.48 -21.93 19.78
CA HIS A 64 0.86 -21.44 19.43
C HIS A 64 1.50 -20.66 20.61
N THR A 65 2.07 -21.41 21.56
CA THR A 65 2.55 -20.86 22.84
C THR A 65 3.69 -19.84 22.74
N GLY A 66 4.54 -19.92 21.69
CA GLY A 66 5.65 -18.97 21.49
C GLY A 66 5.15 -17.56 21.19
N MET A 67 4.28 -17.45 20.19
CA MET A 67 3.60 -16.21 19.82
C MET A 67 2.80 -15.62 20.98
N ALA A 68 2.03 -16.43 21.72
CA ALA A 68 1.26 -15.97 22.88
C ALA A 68 2.15 -15.36 23.99
N LYS A 69 3.32 -15.95 24.26
CA LYS A 69 4.30 -15.41 25.23
C LYS A 69 4.90 -14.10 24.76
N LEU A 70 5.30 -14.01 23.50
CA LEU A 70 5.88 -12.80 22.92
C LEU A 70 4.88 -11.64 22.98
N THR A 71 3.64 -11.87 22.55
CA THR A 71 2.56 -10.85 22.61
C THR A 71 2.26 -10.42 24.05
N HIS A 72 2.34 -11.34 25.02
CA HIS A 72 2.15 -11.02 26.43
C HIS A 72 3.24 -10.07 26.96
N GLU A 73 4.51 -10.31 26.62
CA GLU A 73 5.59 -9.40 27.03
C GLU A 73 5.48 -8.03 26.34
N MET A 74 5.08 -8.00 25.07
CA MET A 74 4.79 -6.74 24.37
C MET A 74 3.62 -5.99 25.02
N GLU A 75 2.54 -6.67 25.38
CA GLU A 75 1.38 -6.08 26.08
C GLU A 75 1.77 -5.50 27.44
N ASN A 76 2.62 -6.20 28.21
CA ASN A 76 3.12 -5.71 29.50
C ASN A 76 3.92 -4.42 29.35
N LEU A 77 4.73 -4.31 28.29
CA LEU A 77 5.48 -3.09 27.98
C LEU A 77 4.57 -1.93 27.56
N LEU A 78 3.57 -2.20 26.73
CA LEU A 78 2.57 -1.21 26.32
C LEU A 78 1.70 -0.73 27.50
N ASP A 79 1.39 -1.61 28.46
CA ASP A 79 0.64 -1.25 29.66
C ASP A 79 1.42 -0.27 30.57
N GLN A 80 2.75 -0.34 30.57
CA GLN A 80 3.58 0.62 31.31
C GLN A 80 3.51 2.03 30.72
N LEU A 81 3.51 2.14 29.40
CA LEU A 81 3.24 3.40 28.70
C LEU A 81 1.84 3.92 29.04
N ARG A 82 0.82 3.05 29.02
CA ARG A 82 -0.57 3.41 29.34
C ARG A 82 -0.74 3.95 30.76
N LYS A 83 0.01 3.40 31.71
CA LYS A 83 0.01 3.84 33.11
C LYS A 83 0.86 5.09 33.37
N GLY A 84 1.51 5.66 32.33
CA GLY A 84 2.44 6.77 32.48
C GLY A 84 3.68 6.41 33.32
N THR A 85 4.00 5.12 33.42
CA THR A 85 5.14 4.64 34.20
C THR A 85 6.43 4.59 33.39
N ARG A 86 6.35 4.91 32.09
CA ARG A 86 7.46 4.88 31.15
C ARG A 86 7.27 5.93 30.06
N GLU A 87 8.36 6.51 29.59
CA GLU A 87 8.40 7.42 28.44
C GLU A 87 8.73 6.66 27.15
N VAL A 88 8.27 7.18 26.01
CA VAL A 88 8.61 6.66 24.69
C VAL A 88 10.08 7.01 24.39
N THR A 89 10.95 6.01 24.27
CA THR A 89 12.36 6.19 23.86
C THR A 89 12.66 5.41 22.58
N PRO A 90 13.66 5.83 21.77
CA PRO A 90 14.05 5.09 20.57
C PRO A 90 14.40 3.62 20.85
N GLU A 91 15.07 3.32 21.96
CA GLU A 91 15.41 1.95 22.36
C GLU A 91 14.16 1.13 22.67
N PHE A 92 13.14 1.76 23.27
CA PHE A 92 11.87 1.11 23.57
C PHE A 92 11.11 0.76 22.29
N ILE A 93 11.02 1.71 21.37
CA ILE A 93 10.29 1.51 20.12
C ILE A 93 10.99 0.46 19.24
N ASN A 94 12.32 0.50 19.13
CA ASN A 94 13.09 -0.50 18.39
C ASN A 94 12.85 -1.92 18.95
N LEU A 95 12.76 -2.06 20.26
CA LEU A 95 12.49 -3.35 20.89
C LEU A 95 11.08 -3.89 20.58
N LEU A 96 10.08 -3.01 20.49
CA LEU A 96 8.74 -3.40 20.06
C LEU A 96 8.69 -3.78 18.57
N LEU A 97 9.44 -3.09 17.72
CA LEU A 97 9.60 -3.44 16.30
C LEU A 97 10.32 -4.79 16.11
N GLU A 98 11.37 -5.07 16.89
CA GLU A 98 11.99 -6.41 16.95
C GLU A 98 10.96 -7.48 17.36
N GLY A 99 10.06 -7.14 18.29
CA GLY A 99 8.91 -7.98 18.67
C GLY A 99 7.98 -8.26 17.49
N ILE A 100 7.63 -7.24 16.71
CA ILE A 100 6.81 -7.38 15.50
C ILE A 100 7.47 -8.30 14.47
N ASP A 101 8.78 -8.19 14.25
CA ASP A 101 9.50 -9.07 13.32
C ASP A 101 9.43 -10.53 13.75
N ALA A 102 9.59 -10.79 15.05
CA ALA A 102 9.41 -12.12 15.60
C ALA A 102 7.96 -12.64 15.45
N LEU A 103 6.94 -11.78 15.57
CA LEU A 103 5.56 -12.14 15.29
C LEU A 103 5.34 -12.49 13.81
N ARG A 104 5.96 -11.77 12.87
CA ARG A 104 5.90 -12.08 11.44
C ARG A 104 6.50 -13.44 11.11
N ILE A 105 7.66 -13.76 11.70
CA ILE A 105 8.30 -15.08 11.56
C ILE A 105 7.34 -16.16 12.07
N TYR A 106 6.76 -16.00 13.26
CA TYR A 106 5.77 -16.97 13.77
C TYR A 106 4.53 -17.10 12.89
N ASN A 107 4.06 -16.01 12.29
CA ASN A 107 2.94 -16.06 11.36
C ASN A 107 3.29 -16.85 10.09
N GLU A 108 4.53 -16.70 9.58
CA GLU A 108 5.04 -17.51 8.46
C GLU A 108 5.16 -18.99 8.84
N GLU A 109 5.68 -19.31 10.02
CA GLU A 109 5.78 -20.70 10.50
C GLU A 109 4.39 -21.37 10.56
N ILE A 110 3.38 -20.66 11.07
CA ILE A 110 1.99 -21.14 11.11
C ILE A 110 1.43 -21.33 9.70
N ALA A 111 1.77 -20.45 8.76
CA ALA A 111 1.32 -20.54 7.37
C ALA A 111 1.96 -21.71 6.61
N THR A 112 3.23 -22.02 6.88
CA THR A 112 3.97 -23.10 6.21
C THR A 112 3.90 -24.45 6.94
N ASP A 113 3.45 -24.47 8.19
CA ASP A 113 3.56 -25.62 9.13
C ASP A 113 5.01 -26.13 9.27
N GLU A 114 5.96 -25.21 9.19
CA GLU A 114 7.40 -25.48 9.28
C GLU A 114 8.05 -24.59 10.34
N GLU A 115 8.77 -25.20 11.29
CA GLU A 115 9.60 -24.44 12.23
C GLU A 115 10.80 -23.83 11.50
N SER A 116 10.98 -22.50 11.61
CA SER A 116 12.11 -21.79 11.01
C SER A 116 13.42 -21.97 11.79
N GLY A 117 13.35 -22.55 12.99
CA GLY A 117 14.46 -22.67 13.93
C GLY A 117 14.82 -21.34 14.63
N TYR A 118 14.02 -20.29 14.41
CA TYR A 118 14.14 -19.02 15.10
C TYR A 118 13.64 -19.15 16.55
N SER A 119 14.46 -18.75 17.53
CA SER A 119 14.03 -18.62 18.92
C SER A 119 14.10 -17.15 19.36
N PRO A 120 12.96 -16.51 19.67
CA PRO A 120 12.93 -15.18 20.25
C PRO A 120 13.17 -15.20 21.77
N ASP A 121 13.68 -16.28 22.38
CA ASP A 121 13.89 -16.36 23.83
C ASP A 121 14.78 -15.21 24.36
N GLU A 122 15.83 -14.83 23.62
CA GLU A 122 16.68 -13.69 23.97
C GLU A 122 15.93 -12.36 23.90
N LEU A 123 15.03 -12.20 22.92
CA LEU A 123 14.20 -11.00 22.77
C LEU A 123 13.15 -10.92 23.89
N ILE A 124 12.51 -12.04 24.22
CA ILE A 124 11.56 -12.16 25.33
C ILE A 124 12.23 -11.80 26.66
N GLU A 125 13.45 -12.29 26.90
CA GLU A 125 14.21 -11.91 28.10
C GLU A 125 14.60 -10.43 28.11
N LYS A 126 14.99 -9.85 26.97
CA LYS A 126 15.23 -8.38 26.87
C LYS A 126 13.96 -7.58 27.18
N LEU A 127 12.82 -7.93 26.58
CA LEU A 127 11.51 -7.32 26.81
C LEU A 127 11.16 -7.37 28.30
N ARG A 128 11.35 -8.53 28.94
CA ARG A 128 11.07 -8.76 30.36
C ARG A 128 11.97 -7.97 31.30
N LEU A 129 13.29 -7.98 31.07
CA LEU A 129 14.26 -7.25 31.89
C LEU A 129 14.01 -5.74 31.87
N ILE A 130 13.72 -5.22 30.68
CA ILE A 130 13.39 -3.83 30.48
C ILE A 130 12.06 -3.48 31.16
N GLY A 131 11.05 -4.36 31.08
CA GLY A 131 9.78 -4.19 31.80
C GLY A 131 9.91 -4.19 33.32
N GLN A 132 10.90 -4.89 33.89
CA GLN A 132 11.10 -4.92 35.35
C GLN A 132 11.90 -3.73 35.88
N SER A 133 12.76 -3.14 35.05
CA SER A 133 13.71 -2.09 35.46
C SER A 133 13.02 -0.78 35.91
N THR A 134 11.83 -0.46 35.41
CA THR A 134 11.03 0.72 35.80
C THR A 134 10.21 0.52 37.07
N SER A 135 9.91 -0.73 37.45
CA SER A 135 9.03 -1.05 38.59
C SER A 135 9.71 -0.95 39.96
N GLN A 136 11.04 -0.80 40.03
CA GLN A 136 11.79 -0.71 41.29
C GLN A 136 12.10 0.71 41.77
N ALA A 137 11.82 1.76 40.99
CA ALA A 137 12.21 3.13 41.35
C ALA A 137 11.17 3.94 42.14
N LYS A 138 9.94 3.44 42.36
CA LYS A 138 8.90 4.12 43.16
C LYS A 138 8.18 3.14 44.09
N LYS A 139 8.82 2.78 45.20
CA LYS A 139 8.12 2.13 46.32
C LYS A 139 8.68 2.54 47.68
N GLU A 140 8.70 3.84 47.93
CA GLU A 140 8.68 4.39 49.28
C GLU A 140 7.87 5.70 49.25
N VAL A 141 6.68 5.68 49.86
CA VAL A 141 6.17 6.64 50.85
C VAL A 141 4.64 6.49 50.99
N SER A 142 4.28 6.13 52.22
CA SER A 142 3.05 6.46 52.95
C SER A 142 1.73 5.75 52.59
N ALA A 143 1.47 4.71 53.38
CA ALA A 143 0.13 4.35 53.81
C ALA A 143 -0.44 5.41 54.77
N THR A 144 -1.68 5.83 54.53
CA THR A 144 -2.62 6.29 55.57
C THR A 144 -4.02 5.89 55.12
N GLU A 145 -4.59 4.92 55.84
CA GLU A 145 -6.01 4.56 55.80
C GLU A 145 -6.82 5.60 56.60
N GLU A 146 -7.98 6.01 56.09
CA GLU A 146 -9.20 6.16 56.90
C GLU A 146 -10.48 6.22 56.03
N SER A 147 -11.28 5.14 56.18
CA SER A 147 -12.74 4.95 56.06
C SER A 147 -13.61 5.74 55.05
N VAL A 148 -14.17 5.00 54.08
CA VAL A 148 -15.63 4.98 53.80
C VAL A 148 -16.06 3.52 53.60
N GLN A 149 -16.82 2.97 54.55
CA GLN A 149 -17.49 1.68 54.39
C GLN A 149 -18.72 1.85 53.51
N THR A 150 -18.56 1.72 52.19
CA THR A 150 -19.61 1.30 51.25
C THR A 150 -19.00 1.04 49.88
N ALA A 151 -19.42 -0.06 49.27
CA ALA A 151 -19.04 -0.59 47.95
C ALA A 151 -17.78 -1.48 47.88
N PHE A 152 -17.96 -2.66 47.31
CA PHE A 152 -16.95 -3.67 46.99
C PHE A 152 -15.89 -3.20 45.95
N PHE A 153 -16.01 -1.97 45.47
CA PHE A 153 -15.21 -1.39 44.40
C PHE A 153 -14.38 -0.22 44.93
N VAL A 154 -13.23 0.01 44.33
CA VAL A 154 -12.30 1.07 44.72
C VAL A 154 -13.01 2.43 44.68
N PRO A 155 -12.82 3.33 45.67
CA PRO A 155 -13.54 4.62 45.76
C PRO A 155 -13.46 5.50 44.50
N GLN A 156 -12.39 5.37 43.70
CA GLN A 156 -12.22 6.04 42.42
C GLN A 156 -13.29 5.63 41.40
N LEU A 157 -13.61 4.34 41.29
CA LEU A 157 -14.65 3.83 40.37
C LEU A 157 -16.04 4.32 40.77
N VAL A 158 -16.31 4.40 42.08
CA VAL A 158 -17.57 4.95 42.60
C VAL A 158 -17.70 6.44 42.28
N ASN A 159 -16.61 7.20 42.35
CA ASN A 159 -16.61 8.61 41.95
C ASN A 159 -16.85 8.78 40.44
N ILE A 160 -16.20 7.98 39.60
CA ILE A 160 -16.43 7.96 38.13
C ILE A 160 -17.91 7.66 37.83
N ALA A 161 -18.49 6.67 38.52
CA ALA A 161 -19.91 6.33 38.37
C ALA A 161 -20.83 7.50 38.74
N LEU A 162 -20.53 8.21 39.84
CA LEU A 162 -21.30 9.37 40.30
C LEU A 162 -21.17 10.59 39.39
N GLU A 163 -20.02 10.79 38.74
CA GLU A 163 -19.81 11.84 37.74
C GLU A 163 -20.57 11.53 36.44
N ASN A 164 -20.49 10.29 35.95
CA ASN A 164 -21.26 9.83 34.79
C ASN A 164 -22.78 9.92 35.01
N ALA A 165 -23.22 9.61 36.23
CA ALA A 165 -24.62 9.73 36.65
C ALA A 165 -25.11 11.19 36.62
N LYS A 166 -24.31 12.13 37.13
CA LYS A 166 -24.64 13.57 37.12
C LYS A 166 -24.74 14.15 35.71
N ALA A 167 -23.88 13.71 34.79
CA ALA A 167 -23.89 14.19 33.41
C ALA A 167 -25.18 13.84 32.65
N HIS A 168 -25.86 12.75 33.04
CA HIS A 168 -27.01 12.20 32.31
C HIS A 168 -28.30 12.12 33.14
N GLY A 169 -28.31 12.64 34.37
CA GLY A 169 -29.48 12.55 35.28
C GLY A 169 -29.79 11.13 35.75
N ASN A 170 -28.84 10.21 35.66
CA ASN A 170 -28.97 8.80 36.01
C ASN A 170 -28.62 8.56 37.48
N LYS A 171 -28.94 7.36 37.98
CA LYS A 171 -28.63 6.92 39.35
C LYS A 171 -27.54 5.87 39.36
N VAL A 172 -26.83 5.76 40.47
CA VAL A 172 -25.77 4.75 40.67
C VAL A 172 -26.26 3.69 41.64
N PHE A 173 -26.17 2.42 41.23
CA PHE A 173 -26.54 1.27 42.05
C PHE A 173 -25.36 0.31 42.20
N THR A 174 -25.18 -0.23 43.40
CA THR A 174 -24.41 -1.44 43.64
C THR A 174 -25.34 -2.64 43.75
N ILE A 175 -25.12 -3.63 42.91
CA ILE A 175 -25.92 -4.84 42.82
C ILE A 175 -25.05 -6.01 43.26
N ARG A 176 -25.55 -6.84 44.17
CA ARG A 176 -24.95 -8.10 44.60
C ARG A 176 -25.96 -9.23 44.40
N ALA A 177 -25.67 -10.15 43.49
CA ALA A 177 -26.50 -11.30 43.18
C ALA A 177 -25.77 -12.59 43.57
N LEU A 178 -26.46 -13.48 44.29
CA LEU A 178 -25.92 -14.76 44.76
C LEU A 178 -26.66 -15.90 44.06
N LEU A 179 -25.92 -16.75 43.36
CA LEU A 179 -26.43 -17.83 42.52
C LEU A 179 -26.57 -19.14 43.31
N ASN A 180 -27.49 -20.00 42.89
CA ASN A 180 -27.65 -21.33 43.48
C ASN A 180 -26.54 -22.28 42.97
N LEU A 181 -25.96 -23.07 43.89
CA LEU A 181 -24.85 -23.99 43.63
C LEU A 181 -25.31 -25.38 43.16
N GLU A 182 -26.61 -25.67 43.23
CA GLU A 182 -27.14 -27.02 43.00
C GLU A 182 -27.32 -27.40 41.51
N ASN A 183 -27.23 -26.44 40.58
CA ASN A 183 -27.35 -26.68 39.14
C ASN A 183 -26.06 -26.32 38.36
N THR A 184 -25.81 -27.10 37.32
CA THR A 184 -24.61 -27.03 36.48
C THR A 184 -24.54 -25.72 35.68
N LEU A 185 -23.40 -25.02 35.79
CA LEU A 185 -22.94 -23.79 35.08
C LEU A 185 -23.27 -22.42 35.73
N PRO A 186 -22.71 -22.10 36.92
CA PRO A 186 -22.80 -20.77 37.54
C PRO A 186 -22.24 -19.62 36.68
N ALA A 187 -21.20 -19.87 35.86
CA ALA A 187 -20.59 -18.87 34.99
C ALA A 187 -21.56 -18.35 33.91
N VAL A 188 -22.38 -19.23 33.33
CA VAL A 188 -23.41 -18.86 32.34
C VAL A 188 -24.48 -17.98 32.97
N ARG A 189 -24.86 -18.25 34.22
CA ARG A 189 -25.85 -17.43 34.96
C ARG A 189 -25.28 -16.07 35.33
N ALA A 190 -24.02 -16.02 35.74
CA ALA A 190 -23.34 -14.77 35.98
C ALA A 190 -23.26 -13.93 34.69
N TYR A 191 -23.00 -14.56 33.54
CA TYR A 191 -22.96 -13.89 32.24
C TYR A 191 -24.33 -13.31 31.84
N GLN A 192 -25.41 -14.08 32.05
CA GLN A 192 -26.78 -13.61 31.81
C GLN A 192 -27.14 -12.40 32.67
N ILE A 193 -26.70 -12.36 33.93
CA ILE A 193 -26.89 -11.20 34.81
C ILE A 193 -26.16 -9.97 34.28
N LEU A 194 -24.90 -10.11 33.85
CA LEU A 194 -24.13 -8.98 33.32
C LEU A 194 -24.75 -8.42 32.04
N MET A 195 -25.14 -9.26 31.08
CA MET A 195 -25.80 -8.81 29.84
C MET A 195 -27.13 -8.08 30.12
N LEU A 196 -27.94 -8.61 31.03
CA LEU A 196 -29.23 -8.01 31.40
C LEU A 196 -29.02 -6.60 32.00
N LEU A 197 -28.01 -6.44 32.85
CA LEU A 197 -27.72 -5.16 33.49
C LEU A 197 -27.10 -4.15 32.52
N GLU A 198 -26.30 -4.61 31.57
CA GLU A 198 -25.74 -3.79 30.49
C GLU A 198 -26.83 -3.25 29.56
N GLU A 199 -27.87 -4.03 29.26
CA GLU A 199 -29.02 -3.56 28.48
C GLU A 199 -29.76 -2.39 29.17
N LYS A 200 -29.76 -2.37 30.51
CA LYS A 200 -30.46 -1.34 31.30
C LYS A 200 -29.58 -0.15 31.65
N GLY A 201 -28.27 -0.21 31.48
CA GLY A 201 -27.39 0.90 31.78
C GLY A 201 -25.90 0.57 31.67
N THR A 202 -25.07 1.54 31.99
CA THR A 202 -23.62 1.41 31.86
C THR A 202 -23.02 0.73 33.09
N ILE A 203 -22.44 -0.44 32.91
CA ILE A 203 -21.66 -1.13 33.94
C ILE A 203 -20.28 -0.45 34.04
N ILE A 204 -19.99 0.18 35.18
CA ILE A 204 -18.70 0.83 35.43
C ILE A 204 -17.67 -0.17 35.94
N ALA A 205 -18.12 -1.17 36.69
CA ALA A 205 -17.29 -2.27 37.18
C ALA A 205 -18.15 -3.49 37.50
N SER A 206 -17.60 -4.69 37.28
CA SER A 206 -18.19 -5.94 37.78
C SER A 206 -17.12 -6.89 38.31
N ASP A 207 -17.51 -7.74 39.25
CA ASP A 207 -16.70 -8.80 39.84
C ASP A 207 -17.57 -10.07 39.91
N PRO A 208 -17.32 -11.08 39.06
CA PRO A 208 -16.29 -11.14 38.01
C PRO A 208 -16.60 -10.23 36.79
N THR A 209 -15.60 -10.00 35.94
CA THR A 209 -15.78 -9.32 34.65
C THR A 209 -16.39 -10.26 33.60
N MET A 210 -17.01 -9.70 32.55
CA MET A 210 -17.56 -10.50 31.44
C MET A 210 -16.49 -11.38 30.76
N GLN A 211 -15.24 -10.93 30.76
CA GLN A 211 -14.09 -11.61 30.16
C GLN A 211 -13.54 -12.77 31.02
N ASN A 212 -13.64 -12.68 32.36
CA ASN A 212 -13.06 -13.65 33.29
C ASN A 212 -14.12 -14.43 34.08
N ILE A 213 -15.35 -14.50 33.60
CA ILE A 213 -16.48 -15.04 34.36
C ILE A 213 -16.34 -16.53 34.71
N GLU A 214 -15.60 -17.29 33.90
CA GLU A 214 -15.34 -18.71 34.15
C GLU A 214 -14.21 -18.94 35.16
N SER A 215 -13.21 -18.05 35.19
CA SER A 215 -12.01 -18.20 36.00
C SER A 215 -12.08 -17.45 37.34
N GLU A 216 -12.88 -16.39 37.44
CA GLU A 216 -12.95 -15.49 38.60
C GLU A 216 -14.23 -15.58 39.42
N LEU A 217 -15.26 -16.34 39.00
CA LEU A 217 -16.50 -16.49 39.76
C LEU A 217 -16.27 -17.26 41.07
N LYS A 218 -16.00 -16.53 42.14
CA LYS A 218 -15.83 -17.05 43.50
C LYS A 218 -17.16 -16.98 44.26
N ASP A 219 -17.43 -18.02 45.05
CA ASP A 219 -18.60 -18.12 45.94
C ASP A 219 -19.98 -17.98 45.27
N SER A 220 -20.06 -18.19 43.94
CA SER A 220 -21.29 -18.03 43.15
C SER A 220 -21.90 -16.63 43.28
N GLU A 221 -21.05 -15.62 43.41
CA GLU A 221 -21.45 -14.25 43.66
C GLU A 221 -21.08 -13.33 42.49
N VAL A 222 -22.02 -12.47 42.10
CA VAL A 222 -21.82 -11.42 41.09
C VAL A 222 -22.05 -10.06 41.72
N LYS A 223 -21.07 -9.18 41.62
CA LYS A 223 -21.14 -7.79 42.10
C LYS A 223 -21.03 -6.85 40.91
N VAL A 224 -21.88 -5.84 40.85
CA VAL A 224 -21.93 -4.88 39.73
C VAL A 224 -22.11 -3.46 40.25
N LEU A 225 -21.38 -2.52 39.66
CA LEU A 225 -21.57 -1.09 39.81
C LEU A 225 -22.20 -0.55 38.51
N LEU A 226 -23.48 -0.18 38.59
CA LEU A 226 -24.30 0.19 37.42
C LEU A 226 -24.72 1.66 37.49
N VAL A 227 -24.59 2.36 36.38
CA VAL A 227 -25.18 3.70 36.16
C VAL A 227 -26.37 3.55 35.21
N THR A 228 -27.58 3.84 35.69
CA THR A 228 -28.81 3.64 34.91
C THR A 228 -29.88 4.67 35.27
N GLY A 229 -30.76 4.96 34.30
CA GLY A 229 -32.00 5.70 34.52
C GLY A 229 -33.15 4.85 35.06
N ALA A 230 -32.99 3.52 35.08
CA ALA A 230 -34.00 2.59 35.59
C ALA A 230 -34.15 2.71 37.12
N SER A 231 -35.37 2.50 37.58
CA SER A 231 -35.68 2.46 39.01
C SER A 231 -35.20 1.15 39.63
N LYS A 232 -34.89 1.16 40.94
CA LYS A 232 -34.51 -0.05 41.68
C LYS A 232 -35.52 -1.20 41.51
N GLY A 233 -36.82 -0.91 41.45
CA GLY A 233 -37.87 -1.92 41.30
C GLY A 233 -37.86 -2.61 39.93
N GLU A 234 -37.48 -1.90 38.87
CA GLU A 234 -37.34 -2.48 37.52
C GLU A 234 -36.14 -3.43 37.46
N ILE A 235 -35.00 -3.04 38.05
CA ILE A 235 -33.80 -3.87 38.11
C ILE A 235 -34.06 -5.14 38.96
N GLU A 236 -34.76 -5.02 40.09
CA GLU A 236 -35.12 -6.18 40.92
C GLU A 236 -36.07 -7.15 40.19
N LYS A 237 -37.05 -6.63 39.43
CA LYS A 237 -37.99 -7.46 38.67
C LYS A 237 -37.29 -8.24 37.55
N GLU A 238 -36.37 -7.61 36.84
CA GLU A 238 -35.63 -8.24 35.75
C GLU A 238 -34.64 -9.29 36.26
N LEU A 239 -33.89 -8.99 37.33
CA LEU A 239 -32.98 -9.96 37.93
C LEU A 239 -33.73 -11.15 38.57
N ALA A 240 -34.97 -10.96 39.01
CA ALA A 240 -35.82 -12.05 39.50
C ALA A 240 -36.30 -13.00 38.38
N ASN A 241 -36.30 -12.57 37.12
CA ASN A 241 -36.61 -13.43 35.97
C ASN A 241 -35.45 -14.35 35.59
N VAL A 242 -34.24 -14.08 36.09
CA VAL A 242 -33.07 -14.95 35.85
C VAL A 242 -33.21 -16.21 36.73
N PRO A 243 -33.28 -17.41 36.12
CA PRO A 243 -33.33 -18.66 36.88
C PRO A 243 -32.09 -18.82 37.77
N ASP A 244 -32.24 -19.52 38.90
CA ASP A 244 -31.13 -19.88 39.81
C ASP A 244 -30.51 -18.70 40.60
N VAL A 245 -31.11 -17.51 40.60
CA VAL A 245 -30.71 -16.41 41.49
C VAL A 245 -31.34 -16.59 42.88
N ARG A 246 -30.51 -16.83 43.89
CA ARG A 246 -30.95 -17.12 45.28
C ARG A 246 -31.26 -15.85 46.08
N LYS A 247 -30.46 -14.81 45.92
CA LYS A 247 -30.60 -13.55 46.68
C LYS A 247 -30.02 -12.38 45.90
N ILE A 248 -30.77 -11.29 45.81
CA ILE A 248 -30.33 -10.04 45.20
C ILE A 248 -30.33 -8.95 46.27
N LYS A 249 -29.28 -8.13 46.31
CA LYS A 249 -29.20 -6.92 47.12
C LYS A 249 -28.83 -5.74 46.22
N ILE A 250 -29.70 -4.74 46.15
CA ILE A 250 -29.47 -3.51 45.38
C ILE A 250 -29.46 -2.31 46.34
N GLU A 251 -28.37 -1.55 46.33
CA GLU A 251 -28.19 -0.33 47.12
C GLU A 251 -27.91 0.85 46.18
N GLU A 252 -28.66 1.95 46.35
CA GLU A 252 -28.44 3.21 45.62
C GLU A 252 -27.35 4.03 46.32
N ILE A 253 -26.35 4.49 45.57
CA ILE A 253 -25.29 5.35 46.10
C ILE A 253 -25.69 6.80 45.87
N ASN A 254 -26.06 7.49 46.96
CA ASN A 254 -26.31 8.93 46.95
C ASN A 254 -25.28 9.64 47.84
N LYS A 255 -24.62 10.68 47.30
CA LYS A 255 -23.63 11.47 48.04
C LYS A 255 -24.22 12.27 49.23
N ASP A 256 -25.54 12.32 49.39
CA ASP A 256 -26.23 13.18 50.38
C ASP A 256 -27.11 12.45 51.43
N ALA A 257 -27.04 11.12 51.58
CA ALA A 257 -27.90 10.40 52.55
C ALA A 257 -27.17 10.05 53.86
N LYS A 258 -27.58 10.69 54.97
CA LYS A 258 -27.29 10.21 56.34
C LYS A 258 -28.01 8.87 56.61
N PRO A 259 -27.43 7.94 57.38
CA PRO A 259 -27.98 6.59 57.53
C PRO A 259 -29.20 6.61 58.45
N LYS A 260 -30.34 6.06 58.01
CA LYS A 260 -31.38 5.51 58.89
C LYS A 260 -32.40 4.62 58.16
N GLN A 261 -32.41 3.36 58.61
CA GLN A 261 -33.52 2.44 58.97
C GLN A 261 -34.79 2.29 58.11
N GLU A 262 -35.20 1.02 58.04
CA GLU A 262 -36.33 0.33 57.39
C GLU A 262 -37.72 1.01 57.47
N ILE A 263 -38.58 0.79 56.45
CA ILE A 263 -39.89 0.08 56.51
C ILE A 263 -40.77 0.37 55.26
N LYS A 264 -41.09 -0.72 54.53
CA LYS A 264 -42.35 -1.16 53.85
C LYS A 264 -43.12 -0.34 52.76
N THR A 265 -43.39 -1.09 51.68
CA THR A 265 -44.65 -1.36 50.92
C THR A 265 -45.27 -0.36 49.91
N GLU A 266 -45.43 -0.94 48.70
CA GLU A 266 -46.64 -1.03 47.85
C GLU A 266 -46.94 0.03 46.76
N ALA A 267 -46.96 -0.48 45.51
CA ALA A 267 -48.01 -0.37 44.45
C ALA A 267 -48.37 1.05 43.94
N SER A 268 -48.82 1.30 42.71
CA SER A 268 -49.04 0.63 41.42
C SER A 268 -49.61 1.74 40.51
N GLU A 269 -49.32 1.73 39.19
CA GLU A 269 -50.23 2.14 38.08
C GLU A 269 -50.83 3.58 38.08
N THR A 270 -51.26 4.26 37.01
CA THR A 270 -51.44 4.09 35.56
C THR A 270 -51.82 5.50 35.02
N GLU A 271 -51.36 5.86 33.82
CA GLU A 271 -52.18 6.18 32.63
C GLU A 271 -52.72 7.62 32.38
N GLN A 272 -52.59 7.98 31.08
CA GLN A 272 -53.56 8.67 30.22
C GLN A 272 -53.74 10.20 30.34
N VAL A 273 -54.07 10.99 29.31
CA VAL A 273 -54.12 10.94 27.83
C VAL A 273 -54.47 12.39 27.40
N VAL A 274 -53.86 12.84 26.29
CA VAL A 274 -54.36 13.69 25.17
C VAL A 274 -55.51 14.69 25.40
N GLU A 275 -55.32 15.96 24.99
CA GLU A 275 -56.07 16.60 23.88
C GLU A 275 -55.67 18.07 23.58
N LYS A 276 -55.77 18.41 22.29
CA LYS A 276 -55.56 19.69 21.58
C LYS A 276 -56.96 20.24 21.19
N PRO A 277 -57.20 21.52 20.79
CA PRO A 277 -56.79 21.98 19.45
C PRO A 277 -56.61 23.50 19.16
N LYS A 278 -55.97 23.72 17.99
CA LYS A 278 -55.77 24.85 17.04
C LYS A 278 -56.50 26.21 17.18
N GLU A 279 -55.80 27.28 16.73
CA GLU A 279 -56.28 28.24 15.71
C GLU A 279 -55.12 28.95 14.96
N GLU A 280 -55.33 29.31 13.69
CA GLU A 280 -54.39 29.91 12.71
C GLU A 280 -54.65 31.42 12.50
N ALA A 281 -53.61 32.22 12.20
CA ALA A 281 -53.58 33.17 11.06
C ALA A 281 -52.23 33.92 10.96
N LYS A 282 -51.92 34.34 9.72
CA LYS A 282 -50.64 34.76 9.11
C LYS A 282 -50.20 36.21 9.43
N ASP A 283 -48.89 36.51 9.36
CA ASP A 283 -48.33 37.41 8.32
C ASP A 283 -46.79 37.33 8.22
N GLU A 284 -46.29 37.67 7.03
CA GLU A 284 -44.96 37.45 6.47
C GLU A 284 -43.90 38.47 6.90
N SER A 285 -42.64 38.00 7.11
CA SER A 285 -41.40 38.57 6.53
C SER A 285 -40.14 38.18 7.32
N ARG A 286 -39.47 37.10 6.90
CA ARG A 286 -37.99 37.03 6.75
C ARG A 286 -37.59 35.68 6.15
N SER A 287 -37.31 35.72 4.85
CA SER A 287 -36.54 34.70 4.14
C SER A 287 -35.07 34.71 4.59
N GLU A 288 -34.36 33.65 4.22
CA GLU A 288 -32.96 33.31 4.57
C GLU A 288 -32.77 32.50 5.86
N LYS A 289 -33.20 31.23 5.82
CA LYS A 289 -32.52 30.06 6.44
C LYS A 289 -33.34 28.76 6.25
N LYS A 290 -33.64 28.41 5.00
CA LYS A 290 -34.33 27.14 4.68
C LYS A 290 -33.84 26.53 3.37
N ASP A 291 -32.52 26.35 3.27
CA ASP A 291 -31.87 25.48 2.27
C ASP A 291 -30.79 24.58 2.90
N LYS A 292 -30.77 24.45 4.24
CA LYS A 292 -29.83 23.57 4.96
C LYS A 292 -30.49 22.40 5.72
N GLU A 293 -31.81 22.22 5.57
CA GLU A 293 -32.55 21.19 6.31
C GLU A 293 -33.15 20.06 5.46
N LEU A 294 -32.88 20.03 4.14
CA LEU A 294 -33.23 18.88 3.28
C LEU A 294 -32.03 17.99 2.91
N THR A 295 -30.81 18.32 3.36
CA THR A 295 -29.60 17.50 3.12
C THR A 295 -29.13 16.68 4.33
N ASN A 296 -29.84 16.76 5.46
CA ASN A 296 -29.45 16.05 6.70
C ASN A 296 -30.33 14.86 7.08
N ILE A 297 -31.41 14.58 6.34
CA ILE A 297 -32.25 13.40 6.57
C ILE A 297 -31.79 12.19 5.71
N GLU A 298 -31.06 12.42 4.62
CA GLU A 298 -30.46 11.35 3.81
C GLU A 298 -29.05 10.90 4.28
N ARG A 299 -28.46 11.56 5.29
CA ARG A 299 -27.12 11.23 5.81
C ARG A 299 -27.10 10.46 7.14
N LYS A 300 -28.26 10.11 7.71
CA LYS A 300 -28.35 9.35 8.97
C LYS A 300 -28.98 7.96 8.87
N PHE A 301 -29.24 7.46 7.66
CA PHE A 301 -29.71 6.09 7.40
C PHE A 301 -28.79 5.33 6.43
N LYS A 302 -27.47 5.48 6.59
CA LYS A 302 -26.46 4.74 5.81
C LYS A 302 -25.22 4.35 6.63
N ALA A 303 -25.39 4.16 7.94
CA ALA A 303 -24.33 3.74 8.85
C ALA A 303 -24.60 2.37 9.52
N ASP A 304 -25.60 1.62 9.05
CA ASP A 304 -25.79 0.22 9.42
C ASP A 304 -25.99 -0.63 8.15
N SER A 305 -25.14 -1.64 8.00
CA SER A 305 -25.17 -2.70 6.98
C SER A 305 -24.94 -2.29 5.51
N VAL A 306 -23.70 -1.94 5.19
CA VAL A 306 -23.10 -2.50 3.97
C VAL A 306 -21.97 -3.39 4.44
N ILE A 307 -22.27 -4.66 4.69
CA ILE A 307 -21.26 -5.70 4.53
C ILE A 307 -20.86 -5.54 3.07
N SER A 308 -19.72 -4.91 2.80
CA SER A 308 -19.15 -4.91 1.47
C SER A 308 -19.02 -6.37 1.09
N SER A 309 -19.80 -6.82 0.11
CA SER A 309 -19.63 -8.13 -0.48
C SER A 309 -18.34 -8.10 -1.28
N THR A 310 -17.20 -8.04 -0.59
CA THR A 310 -15.88 -8.17 -1.18
C THR A 310 -15.73 -9.62 -1.59
N ILE A 311 -15.83 -9.88 -2.88
CA ILE A 311 -15.53 -11.18 -3.43
C ILE A 311 -14.03 -11.22 -3.62
N ARG A 312 -13.33 -12.03 -2.82
CA ARG A 312 -11.93 -12.35 -3.09
C ARG A 312 -11.90 -13.23 -4.32
N VAL A 313 -11.20 -12.75 -5.34
CA VAL A 313 -11.03 -13.46 -6.62
C VAL A 313 -9.55 -13.81 -6.72
N ASP A 314 -9.25 -15.06 -7.04
CA ASP A 314 -7.88 -15.49 -7.28
C ASP A 314 -7.26 -14.67 -8.42
N VAL A 315 -5.99 -14.28 -8.24
CA VAL A 315 -5.24 -13.45 -9.21
C VAL A 315 -5.24 -14.09 -10.60
N GLU A 316 -5.17 -15.41 -10.67
CA GLU A 316 -5.18 -16.18 -11.92
C GLU A 316 -6.45 -15.97 -12.75
N ILE A 317 -7.60 -15.74 -12.10
CA ILE A 317 -8.88 -15.52 -12.78
C ILE A 317 -8.88 -14.15 -13.46
N LEU A 318 -8.41 -13.10 -12.78
CA LEU A 318 -8.31 -11.76 -13.34
C LEU A 318 -7.28 -11.71 -14.48
N ASP A 319 -6.15 -12.38 -14.32
CA ASP A 319 -5.14 -12.50 -15.37
C ASP A 319 -5.68 -13.31 -16.58
N GLY A 320 -6.43 -14.38 -16.34
CA GLY A 320 -7.13 -15.15 -17.38
C GLY A 320 -8.15 -14.30 -18.15
N LEU A 321 -8.96 -13.51 -17.45
CA LEU A 321 -9.90 -12.57 -18.05
C LEU A 321 -9.17 -11.51 -18.89
N MET A 322 -8.06 -10.97 -18.40
CA MET A 322 -7.24 -10.01 -19.16
C MET A 322 -6.68 -10.63 -20.45
N ASN A 323 -6.22 -11.88 -20.41
CA ASN A 323 -5.78 -12.58 -21.60
C ASN A 323 -6.92 -12.76 -22.61
N LEU A 324 -8.10 -13.19 -22.15
CA LEU A 324 -9.29 -13.34 -23.00
C LEU A 324 -9.74 -12.02 -23.61
N VAL A 325 -9.65 -10.91 -22.87
CA VAL A 325 -9.93 -9.57 -23.42
C VAL A 325 -8.86 -9.14 -24.39
N GLY A 326 -7.59 -9.44 -24.13
CA GLY A 326 -6.52 -9.25 -25.11
C GLY A 326 -6.79 -9.99 -26.42
N GLU A 327 -7.21 -11.27 -26.34
CA GLU A 327 -7.64 -12.07 -27.49
C GLU A 327 -8.87 -11.47 -28.17
N LEU A 328 -9.85 -10.97 -27.41
CA LEU A 328 -11.04 -10.33 -27.97
C LEU A 328 -10.72 -9.00 -28.68
N VAL A 329 -9.74 -8.25 -28.18
CA VAL A 329 -9.21 -7.04 -28.84
C VAL A 329 -8.52 -7.44 -30.15
N ILE A 330 -7.73 -8.50 -30.15
CA ILE A 330 -7.08 -9.06 -31.35
C ILE A 330 -8.13 -9.50 -32.38
N ASP A 331 -9.14 -10.28 -31.97
CA ASP A 331 -10.23 -10.77 -32.81
C ASP A 331 -11.08 -9.62 -33.37
N ARG A 332 -11.31 -8.57 -32.59
CA ARG A 332 -11.94 -7.32 -33.05
C ARG A 332 -11.09 -6.67 -34.15
N THR A 333 -9.80 -6.47 -33.93
CA THR A 333 -8.89 -5.86 -34.91
C THR A 333 -8.87 -6.69 -36.20
N ARG A 334 -8.87 -8.02 -36.08
CA ARG A 334 -8.98 -8.94 -37.21
C ARG A 334 -10.28 -8.75 -37.99
N LEU A 335 -11.41 -8.75 -37.29
CA LEU A 335 -12.73 -8.61 -37.90
C LEU A 335 -12.85 -7.26 -38.64
N VAL A 336 -12.33 -6.18 -38.06
CA VAL A 336 -12.28 -4.87 -38.73
C VAL A 336 -11.38 -4.92 -39.97
N SER A 337 -10.20 -5.54 -39.89
CA SER A 337 -9.30 -5.70 -41.04
C SER A 337 -9.94 -6.52 -42.17
N GLU A 338 -10.62 -7.62 -41.86
CA GLU A 338 -11.31 -8.45 -42.86
C GLU A 338 -12.46 -7.67 -43.53
N ILE A 339 -13.22 -6.88 -42.75
CA ILE A 339 -14.26 -5.99 -43.29
C ILE A 339 -13.67 -4.96 -44.25
N THR A 340 -12.54 -4.33 -43.90
CA THR A 340 -11.88 -3.34 -44.74
C THR A 340 -11.37 -3.96 -46.05
N GLN A 341 -10.75 -5.15 -45.99
CA GLN A 341 -10.29 -5.86 -47.20
C GLN A 341 -11.46 -6.27 -48.11
N LEU A 342 -12.59 -6.70 -47.53
CA LEU A 342 -13.81 -7.00 -48.29
C LEU A 342 -14.45 -5.74 -48.90
N HIS A 343 -14.23 -4.57 -48.29
CA HIS A 343 -14.68 -3.29 -48.84
C HIS A 343 -13.85 -2.84 -50.06
N GLU A 344 -12.56 -3.20 -50.10
CA GLU A 344 -11.65 -2.90 -51.22
C GLU A 344 -11.83 -3.89 -52.39
N ALA A 345 -12.27 -5.12 -52.13
CA ALA A 345 -12.65 -6.07 -53.16
C ALA A 345 -14.01 -5.65 -53.77
N GLU A 346 -14.03 -5.28 -55.06
CA GLU A 346 -15.17 -4.69 -55.81
C GLU A 346 -16.50 -5.51 -55.91
N ASP A 347 -16.76 -6.49 -55.04
CA ASP A 347 -17.98 -7.29 -55.08
C ASP A 347 -19.13 -6.63 -54.26
N LYS A 348 -19.96 -5.84 -54.94
CA LYS A 348 -21.07 -5.03 -54.38
C LYS A 348 -22.27 -5.84 -53.87
N THR A 349 -22.12 -7.13 -53.64
CA THR A 349 -23.24 -8.06 -53.35
C THR A 349 -23.51 -8.25 -51.85
N VAL A 350 -22.58 -7.86 -50.97
CA VAL A 350 -22.73 -7.98 -49.51
C VAL A 350 -22.98 -6.60 -48.90
N PRO A 351 -24.03 -6.40 -48.06
CA PRO A 351 -24.21 -5.15 -47.32
C PRO A 351 -23.16 -5.02 -46.21
N LEU A 352 -21.96 -4.57 -46.60
CA LEU A 352 -20.78 -4.39 -45.75
C LEU A 352 -20.96 -3.30 -44.68
N GLU A 353 -21.93 -2.41 -44.85
CA GLU A 353 -22.23 -1.33 -43.90
C GLU A 353 -22.75 -1.87 -42.56
N ASN A 354 -23.61 -2.89 -42.59
CA ASN A 354 -24.10 -3.55 -41.38
C ASN A 354 -22.98 -4.29 -40.65
N LEU A 355 -22.08 -4.94 -41.39
CA LEU A 355 -20.96 -5.68 -40.81
C LEU A 355 -19.95 -4.73 -40.15
N SER A 356 -19.66 -3.58 -40.79
CA SER A 356 -18.85 -2.51 -40.22
C SER A 356 -19.46 -1.93 -38.94
N GLN A 357 -20.78 -1.69 -38.93
CA GLN A 357 -21.51 -1.24 -37.73
C GLN A 357 -21.47 -2.26 -36.59
N THR A 358 -21.63 -3.55 -36.89
CA THR A 358 -21.50 -4.63 -35.90
C THR A 358 -20.07 -4.72 -35.37
N GLY A 359 -19.06 -4.63 -36.22
CA GLY A 359 -17.64 -4.58 -35.80
C GLY A 359 -17.35 -3.39 -34.88
N ALA A 360 -17.87 -2.21 -35.20
CA ALA A 360 -17.76 -1.03 -34.34
C ALA A 360 -18.48 -1.21 -33.00
N HIS A 361 -19.63 -1.90 -32.98
CA HIS A 361 -20.33 -2.20 -31.73
C HIS A 361 -19.55 -3.19 -30.86
N ILE A 362 -19.02 -4.28 -31.43
CA ILE A 362 -18.12 -5.22 -30.74
C ILE A 362 -16.95 -4.44 -30.15
N GLY A 363 -16.35 -3.54 -30.92
CA GLY A 363 -15.27 -2.69 -30.45
C GLY A 363 -15.60 -1.91 -29.17
N ARG A 364 -16.78 -1.27 -29.12
CA ARG A 364 -17.23 -0.55 -27.92
C ARG A 364 -17.46 -1.48 -26.72
N VAL A 365 -18.05 -2.65 -26.94
CA VAL A 365 -18.31 -3.63 -25.86
C VAL A 365 -17.01 -4.19 -25.31
N THR A 366 -16.03 -4.49 -26.19
CA THR A 366 -14.71 -4.96 -25.79
C THR A 366 -13.95 -3.89 -24.99
N GLU A 367 -14.04 -2.62 -25.38
CA GLU A 367 -13.43 -1.50 -24.65
C GLU A 367 -14.04 -1.33 -23.25
N GLN A 368 -15.38 -1.42 -23.14
CA GLN A 368 -16.06 -1.41 -21.84
C GLN A 368 -15.68 -2.61 -20.96
N LEU A 369 -15.56 -3.79 -21.55
CA LEU A 369 -15.14 -5.00 -20.84
C LEU A 369 -13.71 -4.85 -20.31
N GLN A 370 -12.82 -4.31 -21.15
CA GLN A 370 -11.44 -4.01 -20.76
C GLN A 370 -11.39 -3.02 -19.60
N GLU A 371 -12.13 -1.91 -19.68
CA GLU A 371 -12.17 -0.90 -18.60
C GLU A 371 -12.66 -1.50 -17.27
N LEU A 372 -13.69 -2.36 -17.30
CA LEU A 372 -14.23 -3.01 -16.11
C LEU A 372 -13.25 -3.99 -15.48
N ILE A 373 -12.55 -4.80 -16.27
CA ILE A 373 -11.54 -5.74 -15.74
C ILE A 373 -10.33 -4.97 -15.22
N MET A 374 -9.92 -3.89 -15.89
CA MET A 374 -8.85 -3.01 -15.39
C MET A 374 -9.22 -2.46 -14.01
N LYS A 375 -10.42 -1.88 -13.85
CA LYS A 375 -10.90 -1.41 -12.54
C LYS A 375 -10.94 -2.51 -11.49
N ALA A 376 -11.31 -3.74 -11.86
CA ALA A 376 -11.31 -4.87 -10.94
C ALA A 376 -9.89 -5.34 -10.52
N ARG A 377 -8.86 -5.00 -11.31
CA ARG A 377 -7.44 -5.33 -11.05
C ARG A 377 -6.69 -4.23 -10.29
N MET A 378 -7.21 -3.00 -10.31
CA MET A 378 -6.60 -1.89 -9.61
C MET A 378 -6.56 -2.12 -8.11
N LEU A 379 -5.45 -1.74 -7.50
CA LEU A 379 -5.27 -1.70 -6.05
C LEU A 379 -4.80 -0.31 -5.64
N PRO A 380 -5.20 0.19 -4.46
CA PRO A 380 -4.69 1.44 -3.94
C PRO A 380 -3.19 1.35 -3.63
N LEU A 381 -2.46 2.43 -3.91
CA LEU A 381 -1.03 2.57 -3.59
C LEU A 381 -0.73 2.53 -2.09
N GLU A 382 -1.74 2.76 -1.25
CA GLU A 382 -1.69 2.58 0.21
C GLU A 382 -1.00 1.26 0.61
N THR A 383 -1.30 0.16 -0.09
CA THR A 383 -0.70 -1.15 0.17
C THR A 383 0.83 -1.18 0.02
N LEU A 384 1.36 -0.33 -0.85
CA LEU A 384 2.79 -0.14 -1.05
C LEU A 384 3.35 0.85 -0.03
N PHE A 385 2.66 1.96 0.17
CA PHE A 385 3.11 3.09 0.99
C PHE A 385 3.24 2.72 2.47
N ARG A 386 2.36 1.86 2.99
CA ARG A 386 2.43 1.33 4.37
C ARG A 386 3.78 0.71 4.75
N LYS A 387 4.57 0.23 3.78
CA LYS A 387 5.90 -0.38 4.03
C LYS A 387 7.02 0.65 4.22
N PHE A 388 6.85 1.87 3.71
CA PHE A 388 7.92 2.86 3.65
C PHE A 388 8.24 3.58 4.97
N PRO A 389 7.27 3.92 5.84
CA PRO A 389 7.55 4.59 7.12
C PRO A 389 8.61 3.87 7.94
N ARG A 390 8.44 2.56 8.13
CA ARG A 390 9.40 1.74 8.89
C ARG A 390 10.78 1.71 8.25
N MET A 391 10.82 1.43 6.95
CA MET A 391 12.07 1.35 6.21
C MET A 391 12.84 2.67 6.23
N VAL A 392 12.15 3.80 6.04
CA VAL A 392 12.76 5.13 6.08
C VAL A 392 13.33 5.42 7.46
N ARG A 393 12.61 5.07 8.52
CA ARG A 393 13.09 5.19 9.90
C ARG A 393 14.36 4.36 10.13
N ASP A 394 14.37 3.09 9.76
CA ASP A 394 15.52 2.20 9.95
C ASP A 394 16.76 2.70 9.19
N LEU A 395 16.56 3.21 7.96
CA LEU A 395 17.61 3.82 7.16
C LEU A 395 18.12 5.13 7.79
N ALA A 396 17.22 5.98 8.29
CA ALA A 396 17.57 7.24 8.95
C ALA A 396 18.38 7.01 10.22
N LEU A 397 17.96 6.07 11.08
CA LEU A 397 18.70 5.65 12.28
C LEU A 397 20.10 5.15 11.95
N LYS A 398 20.22 4.30 10.92
CA LYS A 398 21.52 3.75 10.47
C LYS A 398 22.44 4.82 9.89
N ALA A 399 21.87 5.82 9.22
CA ALA A 399 22.59 6.96 8.65
C ALA A 399 22.89 8.05 9.69
N GLY A 400 22.29 8.01 10.88
CA GLY A 400 22.42 9.04 11.91
C GLY A 400 21.74 10.36 11.52
N LYS A 401 20.61 10.29 10.81
CA LYS A 401 19.87 11.45 10.31
C LYS A 401 18.46 11.47 10.87
N GLU A 402 17.90 12.66 11.03
CA GLU A 402 16.51 12.88 11.42
C GLU A 402 15.68 13.15 10.16
N VAL A 403 14.64 12.35 9.90
CA VAL A 403 13.87 12.38 8.65
C VAL A 403 12.37 12.24 8.92
N GLU A 404 11.59 13.13 8.32
CA GLU A 404 10.13 13.08 8.24
C GLU A 404 9.72 12.60 6.84
N LEU A 405 8.96 11.50 6.77
CA LEU A 405 8.33 11.01 5.55
C LEU A 405 6.88 11.48 5.48
N ILE A 406 6.54 12.21 4.42
CA ILE A 406 5.18 12.67 4.11
C ILE A 406 4.70 11.89 2.89
N MET A 407 3.50 11.32 2.98
CA MET A 407 2.88 10.54 1.91
C MET A 407 1.57 11.22 1.49
N GLU A 408 1.36 11.36 0.18
CA GLU A 408 0.18 12.02 -0.39
C GLU A 408 -0.38 11.17 -1.55
N GLY A 409 -1.71 11.08 -1.66
CA GLY A 409 -2.38 10.36 -2.76
C GLY A 409 -2.32 8.84 -2.64
N GLU A 410 -2.32 8.31 -1.42
CA GLU A 410 -2.26 6.86 -1.12
C GLU A 410 -3.47 6.09 -1.70
N GLU A 411 -4.59 6.78 -1.86
CA GLU A 411 -5.81 6.27 -2.48
C GLU A 411 -5.72 6.08 -4.00
N THR A 412 -4.65 6.58 -4.63
CA THR A 412 -4.45 6.44 -6.07
C THR A 412 -4.36 4.97 -6.45
N GLU A 413 -5.22 4.56 -7.37
CA GLU A 413 -5.36 3.19 -7.85
C GLU A 413 -4.35 2.87 -8.96
N LEU A 414 -3.58 1.79 -8.81
CA LEU A 414 -2.62 1.31 -9.82
C LEU A 414 -2.75 -0.20 -10.02
N ASP A 415 -2.34 -0.68 -11.19
CA ASP A 415 -2.33 -2.11 -11.50
C ASP A 415 -1.43 -2.88 -10.53
N ARG A 416 -1.94 -3.97 -9.95
CA ARG A 416 -1.20 -4.82 -8.99
C ARG A 416 0.20 -5.20 -9.47
N SER A 417 0.36 -5.59 -10.73
CA SER A 417 1.66 -6.04 -11.26
C SER A 417 2.67 -4.89 -11.37
N VAL A 418 2.17 -3.66 -11.55
CA VAL A 418 2.99 -2.45 -11.54
C VAL A 418 3.36 -2.10 -10.10
N ILE A 419 2.44 -2.21 -9.13
CA ILE A 419 2.71 -2.00 -7.69
C ILE A 419 3.84 -2.92 -7.19
N GLU A 420 3.77 -4.21 -7.52
CA GLU A 420 4.78 -5.19 -7.10
C GLU A 420 6.18 -4.86 -7.68
N GLN A 421 6.23 -4.38 -8.92
CA GLN A 421 7.49 -4.08 -9.62
C GLN A 421 8.06 -2.68 -9.30
N ILE A 422 7.22 -1.68 -9.00
CA ILE A 422 7.66 -0.32 -8.69
C ILE A 422 8.21 -0.17 -7.26
N SER A 423 7.90 -1.12 -6.38
CA SER A 423 8.39 -1.16 -5.00
C SER A 423 9.91 -1.04 -4.92
N ASP A 424 10.65 -1.89 -5.65
CA ASP A 424 12.12 -1.92 -5.62
C ASP A 424 12.77 -0.58 -6.08
N PRO A 425 12.35 0.02 -7.22
CA PRO A 425 12.74 1.38 -7.62
C PRO A 425 12.53 2.43 -6.53
N LEU A 426 11.35 2.48 -5.90
CA LEU A 426 11.03 3.49 -4.88
C LEU A 426 11.87 3.32 -3.62
N ILE A 427 12.07 2.08 -3.16
CA ILE A 427 12.96 1.76 -2.04
C ILE A 427 14.37 2.31 -2.29
N HIS A 428 14.86 2.12 -3.51
CA HIS A 428 16.20 2.57 -3.86
C HIS A 428 16.30 4.09 -3.93
N LEU A 429 15.28 4.77 -4.48
CA LEU A 429 15.24 6.23 -4.51
C LEU A 429 15.14 6.84 -3.09
N LEU A 430 14.31 6.26 -2.22
CA LEU A 430 14.20 6.63 -0.80
C LEU A 430 15.55 6.48 -0.08
N ARG A 431 16.24 5.36 -0.29
CA ARG A 431 17.58 5.16 0.26
C ARG A 431 18.56 6.23 -0.22
N ASN A 432 18.55 6.58 -1.50
CA ASN A 432 19.44 7.61 -2.03
C ASN A 432 19.12 9.00 -1.46
N ALA A 433 17.85 9.32 -1.27
CA ALA A 433 17.43 10.55 -0.60
C ALA A 433 18.00 10.62 0.83
N ILE A 434 17.95 9.52 1.59
CA ILE A 434 18.46 9.47 2.97
C ILE A 434 20.00 9.44 3.00
N ASP A 435 20.65 8.53 2.29
CA ASP A 435 22.10 8.33 2.35
C ASP A 435 22.88 9.49 1.73
N HIS A 436 22.38 10.04 0.62
CA HIS A 436 23.12 10.99 -0.21
C HIS A 436 22.40 12.33 -0.40
N GLY A 437 21.08 12.38 -0.45
CA GLY A 437 20.31 13.61 -0.64
C GLY A 437 20.38 14.53 0.58
N LEU A 438 19.84 14.08 1.69
CA LEU A 438 19.78 14.80 2.97
C LEU A 438 21.18 14.97 3.57
N GLU A 439 21.47 16.18 4.04
CA GLU A 439 22.69 16.48 4.81
C GLU A 439 22.57 16.00 6.26
N ASP A 440 23.69 15.90 6.97
CA ASP A 440 23.68 15.61 8.41
C ASP A 440 23.03 16.77 9.19
N PRO A 441 22.36 16.51 10.34
CA PRO A 441 21.61 17.54 11.07
C PRO A 441 22.41 18.82 11.37
N GLU A 442 23.69 18.68 11.74
CA GLU A 442 24.58 19.82 12.00
C GLU A 442 24.85 20.67 10.75
N VAL A 443 25.00 20.03 9.58
CA VAL A 443 25.22 20.70 8.30
C VAL A 443 23.95 21.41 7.84
N ARG A 444 22.78 20.83 8.11
CA ARG A 444 21.48 21.44 7.82
C ARG A 444 21.27 22.73 8.62
N GLU A 445 21.56 22.71 9.92
CA GLU A 445 21.48 23.93 10.75
C GLU A 445 22.44 25.02 10.27
N GLN A 446 23.67 24.66 9.90
CA GLN A 446 24.64 25.62 9.35
C GLN A 446 24.17 26.23 8.02
N ALA A 447 23.43 25.46 7.22
CA ALA A 447 22.81 25.92 5.99
C ALA A 447 21.48 26.69 6.21
N GLY A 448 21.02 26.83 7.46
CA GLY A 448 19.76 27.50 7.81
C GLY A 448 18.51 26.67 7.51
N LYS A 449 18.66 25.35 7.38
CA LYS A 449 17.57 24.39 7.18
C LYS A 449 17.13 23.79 8.51
N ASP A 450 15.93 23.19 8.51
CA ASP A 450 15.45 22.38 9.63
C ASP A 450 16.37 21.17 9.87
N LYS A 451 16.60 20.83 11.14
CA LYS A 451 17.34 19.62 11.54
C LYS A 451 16.69 18.36 10.97
N VAL A 452 15.37 18.31 10.97
CA VAL A 452 14.59 17.21 10.41
C VAL A 452 14.52 17.39 8.89
N GLY A 453 15.09 16.45 8.15
CA GLY A 453 14.99 16.40 6.69
C GLY A 453 13.60 15.95 6.25
N LYS A 454 13.07 16.51 5.16
CA LYS A 454 11.75 16.14 4.65
C LYS A 454 11.87 15.35 3.36
N ILE A 455 11.15 14.22 3.32
CA ILE A 455 10.94 13.43 2.12
C ILE A 455 9.45 13.35 1.86
N ILE A 456 9.01 13.76 0.67
CA ILE A 456 7.61 13.74 0.24
C ILE A 456 7.48 12.71 -0.88
N LEU A 457 6.63 11.71 -0.68
CA LEU A 457 6.24 10.73 -1.68
C LEU A 457 4.78 10.97 -2.05
N SER A 458 4.52 11.47 -3.25
CA SER A 458 3.15 11.73 -3.73
C SER A 458 2.82 10.91 -4.96
N ALA A 459 1.55 10.56 -5.12
CA ALA A 459 1.01 9.93 -6.32
C ALA A 459 -0.25 10.65 -6.78
N GLU A 460 -0.31 10.97 -8.07
CA GLU A 460 -1.47 11.66 -8.68
C GLU A 460 -1.82 11.04 -10.04
N PRO A 461 -3.10 10.82 -10.35
CA PRO A 461 -3.52 10.44 -11.69
C PRO A 461 -3.53 11.67 -12.63
N GLU A 462 -2.86 11.58 -13.79
CA GLU A 462 -2.84 12.56 -14.88
C GLU A 462 -3.33 11.92 -16.18
N GLU A 463 -4.56 12.21 -16.65
CA GLU A 463 -5.24 11.69 -17.87
C GLU A 463 -4.99 10.19 -18.22
N ASN A 464 -3.81 9.83 -18.72
CA ASN A 464 -3.42 8.48 -19.15
C ASN A 464 -2.27 7.85 -18.32
N TYR A 465 -1.73 8.59 -17.35
CA TYR A 465 -0.59 8.19 -16.53
C TYR A 465 -0.89 8.37 -15.05
N ILE A 466 -0.17 7.63 -14.22
CA ILE A 466 0.01 7.93 -12.81
C ILE A 466 1.39 8.54 -12.65
N VAL A 467 1.43 9.69 -12.01
CA VAL A 467 2.67 10.41 -11.71
C VAL A 467 3.00 10.19 -10.25
N ILE A 468 4.08 9.45 -10.00
CA ILE A 468 4.66 9.27 -8.67
C ILE A 468 5.83 10.23 -8.53
N ARG A 469 5.83 11.07 -7.50
CA ARG A 469 6.90 12.03 -7.21
C ARG A 469 7.56 11.68 -5.89
N LEU A 470 8.89 11.58 -5.90
CA LEU A 470 9.70 11.51 -4.69
C LEU A 470 10.55 12.77 -4.59
N ARG A 471 10.29 13.59 -3.57
CA ARG A 471 10.98 14.86 -3.34
C ARG A 471 11.70 14.88 -2.00
N ASP A 472 12.94 15.33 -1.98
CA ASP A 472 13.69 15.65 -0.78
C ASP A 472 14.04 17.14 -0.71
N ASP A 473 14.29 17.64 0.50
CA ASP A 473 14.77 19.01 0.76
C ASP A 473 16.28 19.09 1.04
N GLY A 474 17.03 18.10 0.53
CA GLY A 474 18.45 17.92 0.78
C GLY A 474 19.34 18.89 0.00
N LYS A 475 20.60 18.50 -0.22
CA LYS A 475 21.59 19.37 -0.86
C LYS A 475 21.45 19.50 -2.38
N GLY A 476 20.57 18.71 -2.99
CA GLY A 476 20.46 18.60 -4.44
C GLY A 476 21.66 17.90 -5.09
N ILE A 477 21.59 17.73 -6.41
CA ILE A 477 22.63 17.10 -7.23
C ILE A 477 23.45 18.19 -7.91
N ASP A 478 24.76 18.17 -7.71
CA ASP A 478 25.72 19.08 -8.37
C ASP A 478 26.01 18.61 -9.81
N PRO A 479 25.52 19.30 -10.86
CA PRO A 479 25.70 18.89 -12.25
C PRO A 479 27.18 18.87 -12.66
N GLU A 480 27.99 19.81 -12.16
CA GLU A 480 29.42 19.88 -12.47
C GLU A 480 30.18 18.73 -11.84
N LYS A 481 29.80 18.32 -10.63
CA LYS A 481 30.41 17.16 -9.96
C LYS A 481 30.07 15.86 -10.68
N ILE A 482 28.83 15.71 -11.16
CA ILE A 482 28.40 14.56 -11.96
C ILE A 482 29.18 14.50 -13.28
N ALA A 483 29.25 15.62 -14.02
CA ALA A 483 29.98 15.71 -15.28
C ALA A 483 31.48 15.39 -15.08
N ARG A 484 32.13 15.97 -14.05
CA ARG A 484 33.53 15.68 -13.72
C ARG A 484 33.76 14.21 -13.35
N SER A 485 32.84 13.60 -12.60
CA SER A 485 32.91 12.17 -12.26
C SER A 485 32.81 11.29 -13.51
N ALA A 486 31.90 11.62 -14.44
CA ALA A 486 31.72 10.91 -15.69
C ALA A 486 32.96 10.99 -16.59
N VAL A 487 33.62 12.16 -16.65
CA VAL A 487 34.90 12.33 -17.35
C VAL A 487 36.02 11.50 -16.71
N LYS A 488 36.15 11.56 -15.37
CA LYS A 488 37.17 10.80 -14.62
C LYS A 488 37.02 9.29 -14.83
N LYS A 489 35.79 8.80 -14.96
CA LYS A 489 35.47 7.39 -15.23
C LYS A 489 35.55 7.01 -16.72
N GLY A 490 35.87 7.95 -17.61
CA GLY A 490 36.00 7.71 -19.05
C GLY A 490 34.66 7.45 -19.77
N LEU A 491 33.53 7.78 -19.14
CA LEU A 491 32.19 7.58 -19.72
C LEU A 491 31.87 8.64 -20.78
N ILE A 492 32.41 9.86 -20.63
CA ILE A 492 32.30 10.98 -21.57
C ILE A 492 33.64 11.71 -21.72
N SER A 493 33.84 12.41 -22.84
CA SER A 493 35.02 13.27 -23.03
C SER A 493 34.86 14.60 -22.29
N ALA A 494 35.99 15.24 -21.95
CA ALA A 494 35.99 16.56 -21.32
C ALA A 494 35.34 17.64 -22.19
N GLU A 495 35.53 17.58 -23.51
CA GLU A 495 34.86 18.47 -24.47
C GLU A 495 33.34 18.29 -24.39
N LYS A 496 32.87 17.05 -24.45
CA LYS A 496 31.44 16.75 -24.37
C LYS A 496 30.84 17.18 -23.03
N ALA A 497 31.58 17.08 -21.94
CA ALA A 497 31.11 17.50 -20.62
C ALA A 497 30.87 19.02 -20.52
N ASN A 498 31.64 19.83 -21.24
CA ASN A 498 31.47 21.29 -21.26
C ASN A 498 30.26 21.75 -22.08
N ASP A 499 29.79 20.93 -23.02
CA ASP A 499 28.65 21.23 -23.89
C ASP A 499 27.30 20.79 -23.30
N LEU A 500 27.30 20.09 -22.16
CA LEU A 500 26.06 19.58 -21.54
C LEU A 500 25.25 20.72 -20.94
N SER A 501 23.94 20.70 -21.19
CA SER A 501 23.00 21.45 -20.36
C SER A 501 22.95 20.88 -18.94
N VAL A 502 22.43 21.68 -18.00
CA VAL A 502 22.25 21.25 -16.59
C VAL A 502 21.46 19.94 -16.51
N ARG A 503 20.38 19.82 -17.29
CA ARG A 503 19.54 18.61 -17.33
C ARG A 503 20.31 17.41 -17.87
N GLU A 504 21.01 17.55 -19.00
CA GLU A 504 21.79 16.46 -19.58
C GLU A 504 22.94 16.02 -18.67
N ALA A 505 23.54 16.95 -17.91
CA ALA A 505 24.55 16.62 -16.92
C ALA A 505 23.98 15.82 -15.75
N VAL A 506 22.78 16.15 -15.27
CA VAL A 506 22.09 15.37 -14.21
C VAL A 506 21.66 14.00 -14.73
N ASP A 507 21.16 13.90 -15.97
CA ASP A 507 20.73 12.63 -16.57
C ASP A 507 21.87 11.58 -16.69
N LEU A 508 23.14 12.01 -16.60
CA LEU A 508 24.28 11.10 -16.54
C LEU A 508 24.23 10.14 -15.34
N ILE A 509 23.47 10.44 -14.29
CA ILE A 509 23.31 9.53 -13.14
C ILE A 509 22.75 8.17 -13.57
N PHE A 510 21.96 8.13 -14.64
CA PHE A 510 21.35 6.90 -15.17
C PHE A 510 22.26 6.13 -16.14
N MET A 511 23.50 6.57 -16.37
CA MET A 511 24.42 5.84 -17.26
C MET A 511 24.82 4.49 -16.64
N PRO A 512 24.88 3.40 -17.42
CA PRO A 512 25.34 2.11 -16.94
C PRO A 512 26.72 2.19 -16.29
N GLY A 513 26.84 1.66 -15.08
CA GLY A 513 28.10 1.70 -14.32
C GLY A 513 28.50 3.08 -13.79
N PHE A 514 27.63 4.09 -13.92
CA PHE A 514 27.82 5.37 -13.25
C PHE A 514 27.45 5.23 -11.77
N SER A 515 28.34 5.74 -10.92
CA SER A 515 28.11 5.88 -9.49
C SER A 515 29.05 6.95 -8.96
N THR A 516 28.60 7.74 -7.99
CA THR A 516 29.41 8.78 -7.37
C THR A 516 30.29 8.27 -6.22
N SER A 517 30.10 7.03 -5.76
CA SER A 517 30.87 6.47 -4.66
C SER A 517 32.25 5.96 -5.10
N GLU A 518 33.30 6.31 -4.33
CA GLU A 518 34.69 5.90 -4.57
C GLU A 518 34.99 4.47 -4.08
N LYS A 519 34.13 3.91 -3.22
CA LYS A 519 34.20 2.53 -2.74
C LYS A 519 33.04 1.72 -3.30
N VAL A 520 33.33 0.59 -3.94
CA VAL A 520 32.33 -0.44 -4.25
C VAL A 520 31.96 -1.11 -2.92
N THR A 521 30.81 -0.76 -2.34
CA THR A 521 30.31 -1.43 -1.15
C THR A 521 29.76 -2.82 -1.54
N GLN A 522 30.42 -3.88 -1.09
CA GLN A 522 30.05 -5.28 -1.39
C GLN A 522 28.80 -5.80 -0.66
N VAL A 523 27.97 -4.95 -0.06
CA VAL A 523 26.90 -5.39 0.87
C VAL A 523 25.53 -5.54 0.19
N SER A 524 25.47 -5.62 -1.14
CA SER A 524 24.25 -6.10 -1.82
C SER A 524 24.65 -6.77 -3.13
N GLY A 525 24.70 -8.10 -3.12
CA GLY A 525 25.01 -8.96 -4.27
C GLY A 525 24.00 -8.90 -5.43
N ARG A 526 23.34 -7.75 -5.65
CA ARG A 526 22.48 -7.47 -6.81
C ARG A 526 22.84 -6.16 -7.55
N GLY A 527 23.92 -5.48 -7.16
CA GLY A 527 24.54 -4.42 -7.97
C GLY A 527 23.60 -3.28 -8.37
N VAL A 528 22.89 -2.66 -7.42
CA VAL A 528 21.82 -1.68 -7.74
C VAL A 528 22.39 -0.27 -7.92
N GLY A 529 22.40 0.23 -9.15
CA GLY A 529 22.65 1.63 -9.51
C GLY A 529 21.38 2.32 -10.03
N MET A 530 21.47 3.63 -10.28
CA MET A 530 20.36 4.39 -10.88
C MET A 530 19.99 3.91 -12.28
N ASP A 531 20.93 3.28 -13.00
CA ASP A 531 20.70 2.60 -14.27
C ASP A 531 19.67 1.47 -14.15
N ILE A 532 19.72 0.68 -13.07
CA ILE A 532 18.74 -0.39 -12.82
C ILE A 532 17.37 0.19 -12.45
N VAL A 533 17.34 1.27 -11.65
CA VAL A 533 16.09 1.97 -11.35
C VAL A 533 15.42 2.44 -12.64
N LYS A 534 16.18 3.07 -13.53
CA LYS A 534 15.68 3.50 -14.85
C LYS A 534 15.21 2.32 -15.68
N LYS A 535 16.00 1.25 -15.81
CA LYS A 535 15.62 0.05 -16.59
C LYS A 535 14.34 -0.59 -16.05
N ASN A 536 14.18 -0.68 -14.72
CA ASN A 536 12.97 -1.21 -14.10
C ASN A 536 11.73 -0.37 -14.42
N ILE A 537 11.85 0.96 -14.39
CA ILE A 537 10.76 1.87 -14.76
C ILE A 537 10.45 1.79 -16.26
N GLU A 538 11.47 1.71 -17.13
CA GLU A 538 11.29 1.54 -18.57
C GLU A 538 10.63 0.19 -18.91
N ASN A 539 10.94 -0.88 -18.17
CA ASN A 539 10.29 -2.18 -18.30
C ASN A 539 8.80 -2.14 -17.93
N LEU A 540 8.40 -1.20 -17.07
CA LEU A 540 7.00 -0.89 -16.76
C LEU A 540 6.36 0.05 -17.78
N ASN A 541 7.03 0.29 -18.92
CA ASN A 541 6.64 1.28 -19.93
C ASN A 541 6.49 2.70 -19.36
N GLY A 542 7.17 2.96 -18.24
CA GLY A 542 7.21 4.24 -17.60
C GLY A 542 8.39 5.09 -18.02
N ASN A 543 8.42 6.31 -17.51
CA ASN A 543 9.50 7.26 -17.69
C ASN A 543 9.91 7.84 -16.33
N ILE A 544 11.20 8.14 -16.15
CA ILE A 544 11.72 8.80 -14.96
C ILE A 544 12.48 10.06 -15.33
N GLN A 545 12.18 11.14 -14.63
CA GLN A 545 12.82 12.45 -14.80
C GLN A 545 13.35 12.94 -13.45
N VAL A 546 14.43 13.72 -13.49
CA VAL A 546 15.08 14.28 -12.30
C VAL A 546 15.08 15.80 -12.38
N PHE A 547 14.54 16.43 -11.35
CA PHE A 547 14.57 17.86 -11.15
C PHE A 547 15.36 18.14 -9.89
N THR A 548 16.34 19.03 -9.93
CA THR A 548 17.21 19.26 -8.77
C THR A 548 17.73 20.67 -8.76
N GLU A 549 17.86 21.23 -7.56
CA GLU A 549 18.48 22.54 -7.36
C GLU A 549 19.43 22.45 -6.16
N LEU A 550 20.66 22.92 -6.36
CA LEU A 550 21.70 22.93 -5.34
C LEU A 550 21.24 23.67 -4.09
N GLY A 551 21.32 23.00 -2.95
CA GLY A 551 20.87 23.49 -1.65
C GLY A 551 19.37 23.45 -1.40
N LYS A 552 18.52 23.09 -2.39
CA LYS A 552 17.06 23.00 -2.20
C LYS A 552 16.49 21.58 -2.29
N GLY A 553 17.24 20.64 -2.85
CA GLY A 553 16.89 19.22 -2.87
C GLY A 553 16.69 18.66 -4.28
N THR A 554 16.07 17.49 -4.36
CA THR A 554 15.86 16.73 -5.59
C THR A 554 14.43 16.21 -5.66
N GLU A 555 13.85 16.18 -6.85
CA GLU A 555 12.57 15.55 -7.17
C GLU A 555 12.79 14.53 -8.29
N PHE A 556 12.42 13.27 -8.03
CA PHE A 556 12.27 12.23 -9.03
C PHE A 556 10.80 12.16 -9.42
N ARG A 557 10.50 12.39 -10.70
CA ARG A 557 9.15 12.26 -11.28
C ARG A 557 9.09 11.00 -12.12
N ILE A 558 8.24 10.06 -11.72
CA ILE A 558 8.01 8.78 -12.41
C ILE A 558 6.62 8.83 -13.03
N GLU A 559 6.55 8.61 -14.33
CA GLU A 559 5.30 8.57 -15.11
C GLU A 559 5.05 7.10 -15.49
N LEU A 560 3.96 6.49 -15.00
CA LEU A 560 3.58 5.11 -15.27
C LEU A 560 2.24 5.06 -16.02
N PRO A 561 2.07 4.20 -17.04
CA PRO A 561 0.80 4.09 -17.73
C PRO A 561 -0.29 3.44 -16.86
N LEU A 562 -1.54 3.85 -17.05
CA LEU A 562 -2.71 3.32 -16.32
C LEU A 562 -3.15 1.91 -16.75
N THR A 563 -2.64 1.35 -17.87
CA THR A 563 -3.15 0.10 -18.46
C THR A 563 -2.05 -0.89 -18.82
N LEU A 564 -2.42 -2.15 -19.09
CA LEU A 564 -1.56 -3.06 -19.88
C LEU A 564 -1.07 -2.31 -21.12
N ALA A 565 0.23 -2.42 -21.40
CA ALA A 565 0.93 -1.59 -22.36
C ALA A 565 0.45 -1.86 -23.80
N ILE A 566 -0.56 -1.09 -24.24
CA ILE A 566 -0.88 -0.93 -25.66
C ILE A 566 0.07 0.12 -26.21
N MET A 567 0.83 -0.25 -27.24
CA MET A 567 1.80 0.63 -27.88
C MET A 567 1.44 0.82 -29.34
N ARG A 568 1.48 2.08 -29.80
CA ARG A 568 1.44 2.40 -31.23
C ARG A 568 2.76 2.04 -31.88
N THR A 569 2.72 1.19 -32.90
CA THR A 569 3.91 0.72 -33.58
C THR A 569 3.76 0.86 -35.09
N LEU A 570 4.88 1.07 -35.77
CA LEU A 570 5.00 0.89 -37.21
C LEU A 570 5.41 -0.56 -37.46
N LEU A 571 4.52 -1.35 -38.06
CA LEU A 571 4.80 -2.72 -38.46
C LEU A 571 5.58 -2.76 -39.77
N VAL A 572 6.67 -3.50 -39.74
CA VAL A 572 7.57 -3.69 -40.86
C VAL A 572 7.87 -5.17 -41.04
N GLN A 573 8.11 -5.57 -42.28
CA GLN A 573 8.50 -6.93 -42.61
C GLN A 573 9.94 -6.96 -43.11
N SER A 574 10.72 -7.90 -42.58
CA SER A 574 12.07 -8.21 -43.01
C SER A 574 12.24 -9.72 -43.09
N SER A 575 12.55 -10.22 -44.28
CA SER A 575 12.45 -11.64 -44.63
C SER A 575 11.02 -12.15 -44.34
N GLU A 576 10.88 -13.29 -43.67
CA GLU A 576 9.58 -13.86 -43.28
C GLU A 576 9.08 -13.33 -41.92
N ASN A 577 9.83 -12.45 -41.25
CA ASN A 577 9.54 -12.02 -39.88
C ASN A 577 8.91 -10.63 -39.83
N LEU A 578 7.97 -10.46 -38.89
CA LEU A 578 7.34 -9.18 -38.58
C LEU A 578 8.02 -8.52 -37.38
N PHE A 579 8.25 -7.21 -37.52
CA PHE A 579 8.82 -6.39 -36.47
C PHE A 579 7.93 -5.18 -36.22
N ALA A 580 7.77 -4.83 -34.96
CA ALA A 580 7.07 -3.63 -34.49
C ALA A 580 8.08 -2.58 -34.05
N ILE A 581 8.05 -1.40 -34.66
CA ILE A 581 8.90 -0.28 -34.27
C ILE A 581 8.05 0.72 -33.48
N PRO A 582 8.40 1.05 -32.22
CA PRO A 582 7.65 2.05 -31.45
C PRO A 582 7.52 3.35 -32.24
N LEU A 583 6.29 3.83 -32.46
CA LEU A 583 6.04 4.94 -33.37
C LEU A 583 6.71 6.24 -32.89
N GLY A 584 6.83 6.43 -31.58
CA GLY A 584 7.55 7.57 -30.98
C GLY A 584 9.05 7.61 -31.32
N SER A 585 9.64 6.48 -31.71
CA SER A 585 11.03 6.40 -32.17
C SER A 585 11.18 6.60 -33.67
N VAL A 586 10.09 6.60 -34.45
CA VAL A 586 10.11 6.75 -35.91
C VAL A 586 10.05 8.24 -36.27
N ALA A 587 11.06 8.73 -36.98
CA ALA A 587 11.12 10.12 -37.45
C ALA A 587 10.47 10.28 -38.83
N GLU A 588 10.80 9.41 -39.79
CA GLU A 588 10.24 9.40 -41.14
C GLU A 588 10.54 8.07 -41.86
N THR A 589 9.79 7.75 -42.92
CA THR A 589 10.01 6.58 -43.77
C THR A 589 10.32 7.01 -45.21
N HIS A 590 11.24 6.30 -45.86
CA HIS A 590 11.65 6.59 -47.25
C HIS A 590 11.69 5.31 -48.07
N ARG A 591 11.22 5.37 -49.32
CA ARG A 591 11.45 4.29 -50.27
C ARG A 591 12.72 4.60 -51.06
N ILE A 592 13.67 3.67 -51.07
CA ILE A 592 14.97 3.86 -51.74
C ILE A 592 15.27 2.73 -52.71
N ASN A 593 16.09 3.02 -53.70
CA ASN A 593 16.71 2.01 -54.54
C ASN A 593 18.09 1.60 -54.00
N LYS A 594 18.51 0.36 -54.25
CA LYS A 594 19.84 -0.17 -53.91
C LYS A 594 20.99 0.75 -54.35
N LYS A 595 20.83 1.46 -55.47
CA LYS A 595 21.84 2.40 -56.02
C LYS A 595 22.03 3.67 -55.18
N GLU A 596 21.07 4.01 -54.33
CA GLU A 596 21.12 5.19 -53.46
C GLU A 596 21.93 4.92 -52.18
N ILE A 597 22.16 3.63 -51.86
CA ILE A 597 23.03 3.21 -50.76
C ILE A 597 24.48 3.41 -51.17
N LYS A 598 25.18 4.27 -50.42
CA LYS A 598 26.61 4.53 -50.57
C LYS A 598 27.38 3.95 -49.39
N TYR A 599 28.69 3.83 -49.55
CA TYR A 599 29.58 3.44 -48.47
C TYR A 599 30.36 4.64 -47.97
N VAL A 600 30.26 4.94 -46.67
CA VAL A 600 31.07 5.94 -45.97
C VAL A 600 31.78 5.22 -44.83
N ASN A 601 33.12 5.25 -44.83
CA ASN A 601 33.94 4.52 -43.84
C ASN A 601 33.56 3.03 -43.70
N LYS A 602 33.42 2.33 -44.84
CA LYS A 602 33.00 0.91 -44.95
C LYS A 602 31.57 0.60 -44.48
N ARG A 603 30.76 1.60 -44.16
CA ARG A 603 29.35 1.42 -43.74
C ARG A 603 28.36 1.93 -44.77
N LYS A 604 27.22 1.25 -44.87
CA LYS A 604 26.10 1.67 -45.69
C LYS A 604 25.55 3.00 -45.15
N ALA A 605 25.31 3.96 -46.03
CA ALA A 605 24.76 5.26 -45.70
C ALA A 605 24.01 5.84 -46.91
N MET A 606 23.06 6.72 -46.66
CA MET A 606 22.43 7.54 -47.70
C MET A 606 22.52 9.02 -47.35
N THR A 607 22.32 9.88 -48.34
CA THR A 607 22.19 11.32 -48.11
C THR A 607 20.72 11.65 -47.91
N LEU A 608 20.35 12.10 -46.71
CA LEU A 608 19.00 12.55 -46.39
C LEU A 608 19.04 14.05 -46.11
N ARG A 609 18.43 14.85 -46.99
CA ARG A 609 18.37 16.33 -46.91
C ARG A 609 19.75 16.99 -46.71
N GLY A 610 20.78 16.45 -47.36
CA GLY A 610 22.16 16.94 -47.26
C GLY A 610 23.00 16.36 -46.12
N ASN A 611 22.38 15.63 -45.18
CA ASN A 611 23.09 14.96 -44.09
C ASN A 611 23.36 13.49 -44.42
N VAL A 612 24.45 12.93 -43.88
CA VAL A 612 24.78 11.51 -44.01
C VAL A 612 23.98 10.72 -42.97
N LEU A 613 23.03 9.91 -43.43
CA LEU A 613 22.28 8.99 -42.60
C LEU A 613 22.93 7.59 -42.66
N PRO A 614 23.45 7.05 -41.54
CA PRO A 614 23.92 5.68 -41.51
C PRO A 614 22.75 4.70 -41.68
N LEU A 615 22.97 3.65 -42.46
CA LEU A 615 21.97 2.63 -42.77
C LEU A 615 22.40 1.27 -42.24
N VAL A 616 21.44 0.54 -41.66
CA VAL A 616 21.64 -0.82 -41.16
C VAL A 616 20.49 -1.70 -41.66
N HIS A 617 20.82 -2.88 -42.16
CA HIS A 617 19.80 -3.88 -42.50
C HIS A 617 19.28 -4.55 -41.24
N LEU A 618 17.97 -4.71 -41.15
CA LEU A 618 17.37 -5.41 -40.02
C LEU A 618 17.82 -6.88 -39.98
N GLU A 619 18.04 -7.49 -41.15
CA GLU A 619 18.59 -8.84 -41.28
C GLU A 619 20.01 -8.94 -40.68
N GLU A 620 20.86 -7.93 -40.90
CA GLU A 620 22.23 -7.89 -40.36
C GLU A 620 22.26 -7.66 -38.84
N LEU A 621 21.21 -7.09 -38.26
CA LEU A 621 21.13 -6.84 -36.81
C LEU A 621 20.80 -8.10 -36.02
N PHE A 622 19.99 -8.98 -36.60
CA PHE A 622 19.49 -10.20 -35.97
C PHE A 622 20.08 -11.49 -36.56
N ASP A 623 21.19 -11.38 -37.31
CA ASP A 623 21.87 -12.49 -37.98
C ASP A 623 20.92 -13.37 -38.82
N MET A 624 19.93 -12.73 -39.46
CA MET A 624 18.94 -13.40 -40.29
C MET A 624 19.47 -13.59 -41.72
N PRO A 625 19.07 -14.66 -42.41
CA PRO A 625 19.39 -14.82 -43.82
C PRO A 625 18.77 -13.68 -44.63
N ILE A 626 19.64 -13.01 -45.39
CA ILE A 626 19.23 -12.00 -46.37
C ILE A 626 18.65 -12.75 -47.58
N PRO A 627 17.38 -12.53 -47.97
CA PRO A 627 16.77 -13.27 -49.07
C PRO A 627 17.53 -13.07 -50.38
N GLU A 628 17.75 -14.13 -51.15
CA GLU A 628 18.43 -14.06 -52.45
C GLU A 628 17.62 -13.26 -53.50
N ASN A 629 16.31 -13.14 -53.30
CA ASN A 629 15.34 -12.44 -54.17
C ASN A 629 14.99 -11.03 -53.67
N LEU A 630 15.97 -10.25 -53.21
CA LEU A 630 15.71 -8.85 -52.85
C LEU A 630 15.39 -8.04 -54.11
N THR A 631 14.20 -7.43 -54.15
CA THR A 631 13.89 -6.39 -55.13
C THR A 631 14.86 -5.22 -54.98
N ASP A 632 15.22 -4.53 -56.06
CA ASP A 632 16.13 -3.37 -56.01
C ASP A 632 15.58 -2.18 -55.20
N ASN A 633 14.34 -2.25 -54.73
CA ASN A 633 13.69 -1.22 -53.92
C ASN A 633 13.47 -1.72 -52.50
N PHE A 634 13.82 -0.87 -51.53
CA PHE A 634 13.67 -1.10 -50.10
C PHE A 634 12.95 0.07 -49.45
N PHE A 635 12.56 -0.10 -48.20
CA PHE A 635 12.16 0.99 -47.33
C PHE A 635 13.25 1.24 -46.29
N VAL A 636 13.43 2.50 -45.93
CA VAL A 636 14.25 2.95 -44.81
C VAL A 636 13.33 3.59 -43.79
N VAL A 637 13.30 3.02 -42.58
CA VAL A 637 12.66 3.64 -41.42
C VAL A 637 13.74 4.42 -40.67
N VAL A 638 13.63 5.74 -40.67
CA VAL A 638 14.54 6.61 -39.93
C VAL A 638 14.11 6.62 -38.47
N VAL A 639 14.89 5.98 -37.60
CA VAL A 639 14.64 5.95 -36.17
C VAL A 639 15.54 6.93 -35.43
N ARG A 640 15.02 7.55 -34.37
CA ARG A 640 15.71 8.57 -33.57
C ARG A 640 15.74 8.21 -32.09
N VAL A 641 16.90 8.39 -31.48
CA VAL A 641 17.05 8.41 -30.01
C VAL A 641 17.89 9.62 -29.65
N ALA A 642 17.33 10.53 -28.85
CA ALA A 642 17.90 11.84 -28.55
C ALA A 642 18.32 12.58 -29.85
N GLN A 643 19.60 12.96 -29.99
CA GLN A 643 20.13 13.63 -31.19
C GLN A 643 20.63 12.67 -32.28
N GLN A 644 20.53 11.36 -32.09
CA GLN A 644 21.08 10.36 -33.02
C GLN A 644 20.00 9.80 -33.94
N GLN A 645 20.36 9.57 -35.20
CA GLN A 645 19.48 8.98 -36.21
C GLN A 645 20.18 7.84 -36.94
N VAL A 646 19.43 6.76 -37.16
CA VAL A 646 19.84 5.60 -37.96
C VAL A 646 18.70 5.23 -38.88
N GLY A 647 19.01 4.85 -40.12
CA GLY A 647 18.02 4.28 -41.04
C GLY A 647 18.03 2.76 -40.97
N LEU A 648 16.89 2.16 -40.62
CA LEU A 648 16.68 0.72 -40.67
C LEU A 648 16.16 0.34 -42.05
N ILE A 649 16.92 -0.44 -42.80
CA ILE A 649 16.50 -0.96 -44.10
C ILE A 649 15.59 -2.17 -43.87
N VAL A 650 14.38 -2.11 -44.43
CA VAL A 650 13.33 -3.15 -44.34
C VAL A 650 12.72 -3.40 -45.72
N GLN A 651 12.10 -4.56 -45.90
CA GLN A 651 11.59 -4.98 -47.21
C GLN A 651 10.19 -4.43 -47.49
N LYS A 652 9.32 -4.43 -46.47
CA LYS A 652 7.98 -3.87 -46.56
C LYS A 652 7.62 -3.06 -45.33
N LEU A 653 6.82 -2.02 -45.55
CA LEU A 653 6.05 -1.34 -44.51
C LEU A 653 4.65 -1.93 -44.56
N ILE A 654 4.17 -2.47 -43.44
CA ILE A 654 2.81 -3.01 -43.32
C ILE A 654 1.86 -1.86 -43.00
N GLY A 655 2.15 -1.10 -41.94
CA GLY A 655 1.31 0.03 -41.52
C GLY A 655 1.48 0.35 -40.04
N GLU A 656 0.69 1.30 -39.56
CA GLU A 656 0.60 1.61 -38.13
C GLU A 656 -0.44 0.69 -37.47
N GLU A 657 -0.08 0.09 -36.34
CA GLU A 657 -0.98 -0.77 -35.57
C GLU A 657 -0.76 -0.56 -34.07
N GLU A 658 -1.87 -0.56 -33.32
CA GLU A 658 -1.85 -0.61 -31.86
C GLU A 658 -1.70 -2.06 -31.42
N VAL A 659 -0.61 -2.36 -30.72
CA VAL A 659 -0.28 -3.72 -30.31
C VAL A 659 -0.20 -3.85 -28.81
N VAL A 660 -0.68 -4.98 -28.29
CA VAL A 660 -0.53 -5.33 -26.87
C VAL A 660 0.86 -5.94 -26.67
N ILE A 661 1.67 -5.32 -25.82
CA ILE A 661 3.01 -5.81 -25.51
C ILE A 661 2.91 -7.02 -24.57
N LYS A 662 3.60 -8.10 -24.94
CA LYS A 662 3.90 -9.22 -24.07
C LYS A 662 5.40 -9.24 -23.79
N THR A 663 5.75 -9.22 -22.51
CA THR A 663 7.13 -9.40 -22.07
C THR A 663 7.60 -10.80 -22.45
N LEU A 664 8.73 -10.90 -23.15
CA LEU A 664 9.38 -12.17 -23.42
C LEU A 664 9.95 -12.68 -22.09
N SER A 665 9.42 -13.82 -21.62
CA SER A 665 9.62 -14.30 -20.24
C SER A 665 11.08 -14.61 -19.89
N LYS A 666 11.37 -14.81 -18.59
CA LYS A 666 12.69 -15.13 -18.02
C LYS A 666 13.44 -16.30 -18.69
N LEU A 667 12.78 -17.14 -19.48
CA LEU A 667 13.41 -18.22 -20.25
C LEU A 667 14.35 -17.71 -21.36
N LEU A 668 14.07 -16.53 -21.93
CA LEU A 668 14.81 -15.97 -23.07
C LEU A 668 15.92 -14.97 -22.66
N GLY A 669 15.93 -14.51 -21.40
CA GLY A 669 16.89 -13.52 -20.90
C GLY A 669 16.77 -12.15 -21.59
N ASP A 670 17.79 -11.29 -21.44
CA ASP A 670 17.88 -10.02 -22.18
C ASP A 670 18.08 -10.32 -23.69
N THR A 671 16.99 -10.22 -24.46
CA THR A 671 17.03 -10.41 -25.92
C THR A 671 17.54 -9.15 -26.61
N ARG A 672 18.74 -9.24 -27.18
CA ARG A 672 19.43 -8.10 -27.79
C ARG A 672 18.60 -7.46 -28.91
N GLY A 673 18.31 -6.17 -28.79
CA GLY A 673 17.60 -5.37 -29.80
C GLY A 673 16.08 -5.60 -29.84
N ILE A 674 15.53 -6.37 -28.90
CA ILE A 674 14.11 -6.68 -28.78
C ILE A 674 13.63 -6.33 -27.37
N SER A 675 12.63 -5.46 -27.26
CA SER A 675 12.04 -5.06 -25.98
C SER A 675 10.85 -5.93 -25.56
N GLY A 676 10.27 -6.71 -26.49
CA GLY A 676 9.14 -7.58 -26.23
C GLY A 676 8.57 -8.20 -27.50
N ALA A 677 7.40 -8.81 -27.39
CA ALA A 677 6.63 -9.30 -28.53
C ALA A 677 5.21 -8.76 -28.50
N ALA A 678 4.61 -8.67 -29.68
CA ALA A 678 3.23 -8.26 -29.90
C ALA A 678 2.50 -9.40 -30.62
N ILE A 679 1.22 -9.56 -30.32
CA ILE A 679 0.32 -10.42 -31.10
C ILE A 679 -0.54 -9.50 -31.97
N LEU A 680 -0.49 -9.71 -33.28
CA LEU A 680 -1.23 -8.94 -34.27
C LEU A 680 -2.66 -9.49 -34.44
N GLY A 681 -3.56 -8.69 -35.04
CA GLY A 681 -4.94 -9.11 -35.33
C GLY A 681 -5.07 -10.49 -36.00
N GLN A 682 -4.11 -10.87 -36.85
CA GLN A 682 -4.13 -12.15 -37.57
C GLN A 682 -3.61 -13.36 -36.76
N GLY A 683 -3.15 -13.13 -35.52
CA GLY A 683 -2.52 -14.13 -34.66
C GLY A 683 -1.00 -14.27 -34.86
N ASP A 684 -0.44 -13.54 -35.82
CA ASP A 684 1.01 -13.48 -36.04
C ASP A 684 1.73 -12.76 -34.89
N VAL A 685 2.95 -13.20 -34.60
CA VAL A 685 3.80 -12.59 -33.58
C VAL A 685 4.76 -11.60 -34.23
N ALA A 686 4.73 -10.34 -33.78
CA ALA A 686 5.69 -9.31 -34.17
C ALA A 686 6.68 -9.05 -33.04
N LEU A 687 7.98 -8.99 -33.34
CA LEU A 687 9.00 -8.66 -32.35
C LEU A 687 9.14 -7.14 -32.23
N ILE A 688 9.04 -6.61 -31.01
CA ILE A 688 9.12 -5.17 -30.76
C ILE A 688 10.59 -4.75 -30.65
N LEU A 689 11.01 -3.79 -31.47
CA LEU A 689 12.40 -3.34 -31.52
C LEU A 689 12.76 -2.39 -30.36
N ASP A 690 13.86 -2.72 -29.68
CA ASP A 690 14.52 -1.81 -28.75
C ASP A 690 15.47 -0.87 -29.53
N VAL A 691 14.93 0.26 -29.97
CA VAL A 691 15.65 1.25 -30.79
C VAL A 691 16.90 1.81 -30.07
N PRO A 692 16.85 2.22 -28.79
CA PRO A 692 18.05 2.62 -28.04
C PRO A 692 19.18 1.58 -28.09
N SER A 693 18.87 0.32 -27.80
CA SER A 693 19.86 -0.76 -27.83
C SER A 693 20.44 -0.96 -29.23
N LEU A 694 19.62 -0.91 -30.28
CA LEU A 694 20.07 -1.06 -31.67
C LEU A 694 21.05 0.05 -32.10
N ILE A 695 20.76 1.31 -31.76
CA ILE A 695 21.63 2.44 -32.09
C ILE A 695 22.97 2.35 -31.33
N SER A 696 22.92 1.93 -30.06
CA SER A 696 24.14 1.74 -29.25
C SER A 696 25.05 0.63 -29.83
N TYR A 697 24.46 -0.44 -30.37
CA TYR A 697 25.18 -1.56 -30.96
C TYR A 697 25.86 -1.21 -32.29
N ASP A 698 25.19 -0.47 -33.18
CA ASP A 698 25.86 0.02 -34.41
C ASP A 698 27.11 0.84 -34.06
N ARG A 699 27.10 1.52 -32.91
CA ARG A 699 28.24 2.27 -32.40
C ARG A 699 29.35 1.36 -31.84
N SER A 700 29.06 0.28 -31.13
CA SER A 700 30.13 -0.61 -30.61
C SER A 700 30.88 -1.33 -31.73
N ARG A 701 30.20 -1.65 -32.85
CA ARG A 701 30.86 -2.04 -34.11
C ARG A 701 31.86 -0.98 -34.63
N LYS A 702 31.73 0.32 -34.27
CA LYS A 702 32.70 1.36 -34.68
C LYS A 702 34.06 1.17 -34.00
N HIS A 703 34.11 0.57 -32.82
CA HIS A 703 35.36 0.41 -32.06
C HIS A 703 36.07 -0.92 -32.33
N LEU A 704 35.33 -2.00 -32.59
CA LEU A 704 35.92 -3.32 -32.88
C LEU A 704 36.62 -3.38 -34.25
N GLU A 705 36.12 -2.71 -35.27
CA GLU A 705 36.78 -2.68 -36.59
C GLU A 705 38.01 -1.75 -36.64
N VAL A 706 38.08 -0.74 -35.76
CA VAL A 706 39.22 0.20 -35.69
C VAL A 706 40.37 -0.40 -34.86
N ALA A 707 40.08 -1.26 -33.89
CA ALA A 707 41.11 -1.93 -33.08
C ALA A 707 41.80 -3.12 -33.79
N GLY A 708 41.25 -3.59 -34.92
CA GLY A 708 41.83 -4.64 -35.76
C GLY A 708 42.48 -4.15 -37.06
N SER A 709 42.72 -2.83 -37.19
CA SER A 709 43.38 -2.20 -38.35
C SER A 709 44.82 -1.80 -38.04
#